data_AF-A0A9D7K7J7-F1
#
_entry.id   AF-A0A9D7K7J7-F1
#
_cell.length_a   1.000
_cell.length_b   1.000
_cell.length_c   1.000
_cell.angle_alpha   90.00
_cell.angle_beta   90.00
_cell.angle_gamma   90.00
#
_symmetry.space_group_name_H-M   'P 1'
#
loop_
_entity.id
_entity.type
_entity.pdbx_description
1 polymer ?
#
loop_
_entity_poly.entity_id
_entity_poly.type
_entity_poly.pdbx_seq_one_letter_code
_entity_poly.pdbx_strand_id
1 'polypeptide(L)'
;MKFTNLAVFIFIFIYIYTGTSQGLLWNMVELTPSLSNASGKIEYVEQGEIVFLTGGELFHAHYGNDFNVDVVSFENQLTLIKDFFLIDVDWDGDKDIMAVIEGGPIQVYEKKENVFIYNVNIKIFSWINVNSLSIHDFNDDGRGDILLNNILYIATGPNMFERTYTTNADNYIPRVAQFFDADMDGDKDLLTVLVTNLFIHENIGTTGMSGKLVPDFSHRTSWAKVIRAGNKDIIIVFSGGDKKFYRIFYENNTFGHKEIGGYIQTKQTNSIVNKDLDDDGVEELISDQYFNQLTLLKYDTLLDTLTLSTYSAPNFLDFTGGGQNQLFIRYAGQIESVLWDKTQNKLVRSFISPTVFSPSEYLDIDGDDFVDLVKGISIKRYLGERRFDIFKTMNIDSTGGQWKDFDGDEDLDYVLKYGWYMNIGGLQFDPYQSRTPDPVFTDPLIFFTKIVFREDLDGDGDIDVLTYNSFGEPFELHENTGGVFSLKQTLATNTIISGYLRALYFEDFDGDGKKDILIAVASGMAWMKNYGSLVFGEPKLLYNGANSPLMVDISDVNHDGIMDVLLSTGEIITGIALGSVILYLGSQDANVTGLPITQGYGYHRARFADLNSTGWKDIVFSKKEGMHTVLLDNITSPVINRINFDAGSNNNFNISDLDGDGDADIISASASGSSFYIINGVFISNACPSGSVFLRNQEQVSAYAEKYGMCPVIPGDLFLGLAKKSDSDIQDISGLQNIKKIQGNLTIHYSPLIKEFSGFINLDTIEGSFILQRFTTKNLKGFDNLTYVGNHLELTHTHTAQSLLLDTRELGKVKFVGGDIKLLSPNFTNLGIQSQPEYFGDIILTSYTDNALTNIDFLKNTRKIHGSLNLETCQVTTLEPAKNLEEVGEFIIRSEKLQTIGMGSEIDSINGSLEISGTNLVDLFSDSSFANLKYVGKDLDLYAKYMRGFSNVEKVMGTLSPNGKTIDFGFLEKLDYVGKNFFMSGVEKIYPGFLQRVDSIGGYFNFLNNSFPDLTFLSNIKRQNHLI
;
A
#
# COMPACT_ATOMS: atom_id res chain seq x y z
N MET A 1 41.76 -34.46 21.74
CA MET A 1 42.75 -35.27 20.98
C MET A 1 44.03 -34.43 20.80
N LYS A 2 45.10 -35.01 20.23
CA LYS A 2 46.49 -34.49 20.27
C LYS A 2 46.84 -33.52 19.13
N PHE A 3 47.63 -32.48 19.45
CA PHE A 3 48.72 -31.85 18.66
C PHE A 3 48.40 -31.24 17.26
N THR A 4 49.10 -30.21 16.72
CA THR A 4 50.33 -29.47 17.13
C THR A 4 50.41 -28.09 16.45
N ASN A 5 50.95 -27.08 17.17
CA ASN A 5 51.94 -26.03 16.80
C ASN A 5 51.89 -25.21 15.49
N LEU A 6 52.50 -24.01 15.32
CA LEU A 6 52.96 -22.86 16.15
C LEU A 6 54.10 -22.10 15.38
N ALA A 7 53.80 -20.89 14.85
CA ALA A 7 54.64 -19.67 14.72
C ALA A 7 56.06 -19.61 14.04
N VAL A 8 56.61 -18.37 13.99
CA VAL A 8 58.01 -17.89 13.70
C VAL A 8 58.30 -17.52 12.21
N PHE A 9 58.41 -16.25 11.73
CA PHE A 9 59.32 -15.06 11.98
C PHE A 9 60.45 -14.90 10.91
N ILE A 10 60.98 -13.73 10.49
CA ILE A 10 60.58 -12.29 10.58
C ILE A 10 61.46 -11.36 9.64
N PHE A 11 60.93 -10.22 9.14
CA PHE A 11 61.62 -8.95 8.65
C PHE A 11 62.61 -8.93 7.43
N ILE A 12 63.07 -7.81 6.81
CA ILE A 12 62.64 -6.40 6.44
C ILE A 12 63.70 -5.84 5.42
N PHE A 13 63.35 -4.82 4.57
CA PHE A 13 64.16 -3.70 3.96
C PHE A 13 63.88 -3.48 2.43
N ILE A 14 63.84 -2.27 1.80
CA ILE A 14 63.33 -0.91 2.15
C ILE A 14 63.38 0.06 0.92
N TYR A 15 62.40 0.99 0.79
CA TYR A 15 62.36 2.26 -0.04
C TYR A 15 62.55 2.17 -1.60
N ILE A 16 62.46 3.20 -2.48
CA ILE A 16 62.18 4.68 -2.45
C ILE A 16 61.21 5.09 -3.63
N TYR A 17 60.24 6.03 -3.41
CA TYR A 17 59.49 6.97 -4.33
C TYR A 17 58.72 6.44 -5.57
N THR A 18 57.48 6.87 -5.89
CA THR A 18 56.49 7.88 -5.37
C THR A 18 55.06 7.42 -5.76
N GLY A 19 53.94 7.92 -5.24
CA GLY A 19 53.67 8.94 -4.19
C GLY A 19 52.22 9.49 -4.32
N THR A 20 51.57 9.83 -3.19
CA THR A 20 50.18 10.38 -3.01
C THR A 20 49.01 9.67 -3.72
N SER A 21 47.92 9.24 -3.06
CA SER A 21 47.51 9.27 -1.64
C SER A 21 46.57 8.08 -1.35
N GLN A 22 46.53 7.59 -0.10
CA GLN A 22 45.92 6.30 0.25
C GLN A 22 44.42 6.35 0.62
N GLY A 23 43.73 5.23 0.39
CA GLY A 23 42.34 4.96 0.81
C GLY A 23 41.89 3.51 0.55
N LEU A 24 42.47 2.54 1.28
CA LEU A 24 42.22 1.09 1.21
C LEU A 24 42.43 0.57 2.66
N LEU A 25 41.58 -0.23 3.33
CA LEU A 25 40.76 -1.40 2.95
C LEU A 25 39.45 -1.44 3.76
N TRP A 26 38.28 -1.63 3.13
CA TRP A 26 37.54 -2.90 2.95
C TRP A 26 37.17 -3.71 4.21
N ASN A 27 35.85 -3.83 4.45
CA ASN A 27 35.19 -5.14 4.57
C ASN A 27 33.70 -5.06 4.22
N MET A 28 33.22 -6.06 3.48
CA MET A 28 31.80 -6.22 3.11
C MET A 28 31.05 -6.98 4.19
N VAL A 29 29.79 -6.63 4.43
CA VAL A 29 28.69 -7.62 4.65
C VAL A 29 27.46 -7.07 3.94
N GLU A 30 26.75 -7.95 3.24
CA GLU A 30 25.51 -7.67 2.51
C GLU A 30 24.38 -7.24 3.46
N LEU A 31 23.46 -6.39 3.00
CA LEU A 31 21.99 -6.54 3.11
C LEU A 31 21.26 -5.24 2.70
N THR A 32 21.14 -5.02 1.39
CA THR A 32 19.80 -4.74 0.82
C THR A 32 18.96 -6.03 0.92
N PRO A 33 17.71 -6.12 0.45
CA PRO A 33 17.23 -7.39 -0.06
C PRO A 33 18.27 -7.87 -1.08
N SER A 34 18.98 -8.95 -0.76
CA SER A 34 20.07 -9.39 -1.61
C SER A 34 19.45 -9.93 -2.88
N LEU A 35 19.50 -9.17 -3.98
CA LEU A 35 19.01 -9.60 -5.30
C LEU A 35 19.75 -10.85 -5.84
N SER A 36 20.67 -11.40 -5.05
CA SER A 36 21.36 -12.70 -5.19
C SER A 36 20.60 -13.91 -4.63
N ASN A 37 19.51 -13.78 -3.84
CA ASN A 37 18.82 -14.92 -3.22
C ASN A 37 17.30 -14.95 -3.46
N ALA A 38 16.85 -16.08 -4.02
CA ALA A 38 15.46 -16.51 -4.26
C ALA A 38 14.64 -15.73 -5.31
N SER A 39 14.36 -16.44 -6.42
CA SER A 39 13.24 -16.28 -7.37
C SER A 39 12.44 -14.97 -7.35
N GLY A 40 12.60 -14.16 -8.40
CA GLY A 40 11.80 -12.97 -8.62
C GLY A 40 11.64 -12.70 -10.11
N LYS A 41 10.41 -12.40 -10.54
CA LYS A 41 9.99 -12.17 -11.92
C LYS A 41 10.19 -10.71 -12.35
N ILE A 42 10.31 -10.42 -13.65
CA ILE A 42 10.25 -9.06 -14.21
C ILE A 42 9.29 -9.02 -15.42
N GLU A 43 8.50 -7.96 -15.55
CA GLU A 43 7.63 -7.70 -16.71
C GLU A 43 7.76 -6.24 -17.18
N TYR A 44 7.64 -6.02 -18.48
CA TYR A 44 7.58 -4.71 -19.11
C TYR A 44 6.11 -4.26 -19.18
N VAL A 45 5.81 -3.06 -18.69
CA VAL A 45 4.45 -2.51 -18.70
C VAL A 45 4.23 -1.75 -20.01
N GLU A 46 4.94 -0.63 -20.16
CA GLU A 46 4.91 0.19 -21.37
C GLU A 46 6.22 0.97 -21.55
N GLN A 47 6.22 1.97 -22.45
CA GLN A 47 7.44 2.69 -22.82
C GLN A 47 7.99 3.48 -21.63
N GLY A 48 9.12 3.00 -21.07
CA GLY A 48 9.69 3.59 -19.87
C GLY A 48 9.15 3.00 -18.57
N GLU A 49 8.42 1.89 -18.58
CA GLU A 49 7.92 1.25 -17.34
C GLU A 49 8.25 -0.25 -17.24
N ILE A 50 8.73 -0.68 -16.08
CA ILE A 50 8.91 -2.09 -15.71
C ILE A 50 8.37 -2.37 -14.31
N VAL A 51 7.87 -3.59 -14.09
CA VAL A 51 7.47 -4.08 -12.77
C VAL A 51 8.30 -5.32 -12.45
N PHE A 52 8.78 -5.45 -11.23
CA PHE A 52 9.56 -6.61 -10.81
C PHE A 52 9.19 -7.10 -9.41
N LEU A 53 9.23 -8.43 -9.26
CA LEU A 53 9.06 -9.17 -8.02
C LEU A 53 10.45 -9.50 -7.45
N THR A 54 10.64 -9.26 -6.16
CA THR A 54 11.82 -9.72 -5.41
C THR A 54 11.50 -9.86 -3.92
N GLY A 55 12.02 -10.89 -3.24
CA GLY A 55 11.75 -11.12 -1.82
C GLY A 55 10.29 -11.46 -1.45
N GLY A 56 9.40 -11.60 -2.44
CA GLY A 56 7.95 -11.72 -2.24
C GLY A 56 7.19 -10.39 -2.34
N GLU A 57 7.85 -9.31 -2.74
CA GLU A 57 7.31 -7.95 -2.88
C GLU A 57 7.44 -7.45 -4.34
N LEU A 58 6.46 -6.66 -4.81
CA LEU A 58 6.49 -6.00 -6.12
C LEU A 58 7.03 -4.58 -6.02
N PHE A 59 7.70 -4.15 -7.09
CA PHE A 59 8.27 -2.83 -7.27
C PHE A 59 7.96 -2.34 -8.68
N HIS A 60 7.49 -1.11 -8.81
CA HIS A 60 7.24 -0.43 -10.08
C HIS A 60 8.45 0.47 -10.36
N ALA A 61 8.93 0.53 -11.59
CA ALA A 61 10.09 1.32 -11.97
C ALA A 61 9.86 2.07 -13.29
N HIS A 62 9.86 3.39 -13.20
CA HIS A 62 9.87 4.31 -14.35
C HIS A 62 11.30 4.52 -14.81
N TYR A 63 11.57 4.47 -16.12
CA TYR A 63 12.90 4.67 -16.70
C TYR A 63 12.90 5.54 -17.97
N GLY A 64 13.81 6.52 -18.01
CA GLY A 64 13.93 7.46 -19.12
C GLY A 64 14.87 7.00 -20.24
N ASN A 65 14.88 7.76 -21.35
CA ASN A 65 15.88 7.62 -22.43
C ASN A 65 17.33 7.95 -21.98
N ASP A 66 17.48 8.45 -20.76
CA ASP A 66 18.72 8.82 -20.08
C ASP A 66 19.21 7.75 -19.08
N PHE A 67 18.52 6.60 -18.98
CA PHE A 67 18.83 5.46 -18.12
C PHE A 67 18.69 5.70 -16.60
N ASN A 68 18.00 6.76 -16.18
CA ASN A 68 17.56 6.91 -14.79
C ASN A 68 16.39 5.95 -14.46
N VAL A 69 16.23 5.57 -13.19
CA VAL A 69 15.10 4.77 -12.70
C VAL A 69 14.53 5.30 -11.39
N ASP A 70 13.25 5.63 -11.38
CA ASP A 70 12.48 5.91 -10.17
C ASP A 70 11.69 4.67 -9.75
N VAL A 71 12.04 4.09 -8.59
CA VAL A 71 11.40 2.87 -8.06
C VAL A 71 10.36 3.23 -7.01
N VAL A 72 9.11 2.84 -7.25
CA VAL A 72 7.98 2.97 -6.32
C VAL A 72 7.60 1.59 -5.78
N SER A 73 7.59 1.43 -4.46
CA SER A 73 7.04 0.24 -3.81
C SER A 73 5.51 0.29 -3.80
N PHE A 74 4.85 -0.84 -4.06
CA PHE A 74 3.40 -0.94 -4.03
C PHE A 74 2.87 -0.82 -2.59
N GLU A 75 1.78 -0.07 -2.40
CA GLU A 75 1.12 0.00 -1.10
C GLU A 75 0.43 -1.33 -0.71
N ASN A 76 0.27 -1.56 0.60
CA ASN A 76 -0.50 -2.68 1.17
C ASN A 76 -0.02 -4.12 0.83
N GLN A 77 1.29 -4.34 0.64
CA GLN A 77 1.85 -5.69 0.50
C GLN A 77 2.00 -6.42 1.86
N LEU A 78 0.87 -6.89 2.39
CA LEU A 78 0.78 -7.62 3.67
C LEU A 78 0.98 -9.14 3.54
N THR A 79 1.28 -9.64 2.33
CA THR A 79 1.34 -11.06 1.99
C THR A 79 2.40 -11.35 0.93
N LEU A 80 3.11 -12.48 1.06
CA LEU A 80 4.13 -12.92 0.11
C LEU A 80 3.52 -13.21 -1.26
N ILE A 81 3.93 -12.43 -2.26
CA ILE A 81 3.58 -12.60 -3.67
C ILE A 81 4.53 -13.64 -4.27
N LYS A 82 3.96 -14.68 -4.88
CA LYS A 82 4.68 -15.79 -5.50
C LYS A 82 4.98 -15.53 -6.99
N ASP A 83 4.06 -14.86 -7.67
CA ASP A 83 4.09 -14.57 -9.11
C ASP A 83 3.15 -13.38 -9.40
N PHE A 84 3.29 -12.73 -10.55
CA PHE A 84 2.39 -11.67 -10.98
C PHE A 84 2.27 -11.60 -12.51
N PHE A 85 1.17 -11.03 -13.01
CA PHE A 85 0.88 -10.91 -14.44
C PHE A 85 0.31 -9.54 -14.75
N LEU A 86 0.53 -9.05 -15.97
CA LEU A 86 -0.08 -7.83 -16.46
C LEU A 86 -1.40 -8.14 -17.17
N ILE A 87 -2.44 -7.37 -16.87
CA ILE A 87 -3.80 -7.50 -17.42
C ILE A 87 -4.39 -6.10 -17.56
N ASP A 88 -5.31 -5.89 -18.50
CA ASP A 88 -6.20 -4.72 -18.49
C ASP A 88 -7.54 -5.23 -17.93
N VAL A 89 -7.89 -4.82 -16.71
CA VAL A 89 -8.97 -5.44 -15.93
C VAL A 89 -10.27 -4.63 -15.91
N ASP A 90 -10.20 -3.31 -16.11
CA ASP A 90 -11.34 -2.41 -16.18
C ASP A 90 -11.59 -1.79 -17.58
N TRP A 91 -10.69 -2.06 -18.53
CA TRP A 91 -10.77 -1.69 -19.96
C TRP A 91 -10.56 -0.21 -20.23
N ASP A 92 -9.74 0.46 -19.42
CA ASP A 92 -9.25 1.81 -19.73
C ASP A 92 -8.12 1.82 -20.78
N GLY A 93 -7.46 0.67 -21.00
CA GLY A 93 -6.39 0.45 -21.97
C GLY A 93 -4.99 0.30 -21.36
N ASP A 94 -4.83 0.65 -20.09
CA ASP A 94 -3.58 0.52 -19.35
C ASP A 94 -3.34 -0.94 -18.90
N LYS A 95 -2.19 -1.21 -18.26
CA LYS A 95 -1.82 -2.56 -17.80
C LYS A 95 -1.71 -2.61 -16.28
N ASP A 96 -2.78 -3.07 -15.66
CA ASP A 96 -2.91 -3.47 -14.26
C ASP A 96 -2.08 -4.70 -13.91
N ILE A 97 -1.95 -4.97 -12.60
CA ILE A 97 -1.21 -6.13 -12.10
C ILE A 97 -2.11 -7.09 -11.34
N MET A 98 -2.09 -8.35 -11.79
CA MET A 98 -2.69 -9.48 -11.11
C MET A 98 -1.63 -10.26 -10.32
N ALA A 99 -1.61 -10.11 -8.99
CA ALA A 99 -0.65 -10.75 -8.09
C ALA A 99 -1.17 -12.08 -7.51
N VAL A 100 -0.33 -13.11 -7.55
CA VAL A 100 -0.62 -14.45 -7.03
C VAL A 100 -0.02 -14.62 -5.64
N ILE A 101 -0.86 -14.67 -4.60
CA ILE A 101 -0.44 -14.95 -3.23
C ILE A 101 -0.20 -16.46 -3.02
N GLU A 102 0.85 -16.83 -2.29
CA GLU A 102 1.03 -18.22 -1.85
C GLU A 102 -0.10 -18.66 -0.89
N GLY A 103 -0.98 -19.55 -1.37
CA GLY A 103 -2.09 -20.09 -0.57
C GLY A 103 -3.23 -19.10 -0.29
N GLY A 104 -3.24 -17.93 -0.95
CA GLY A 104 -4.24 -16.88 -0.81
C GLY A 104 -5.10 -16.66 -2.07
N PRO A 105 -6.05 -15.72 -2.03
CA PRO A 105 -6.74 -15.26 -3.23
C PRO A 105 -5.77 -14.53 -4.17
N ILE A 106 -6.14 -14.40 -5.44
CA ILE A 106 -5.47 -13.46 -6.34
C ILE A 106 -5.83 -12.03 -5.93
N GLN A 107 -4.84 -11.14 -5.94
CA GLN A 107 -5.02 -9.71 -5.78
C GLN A 107 -4.88 -9.01 -7.13
N VAL A 108 -5.56 -7.87 -7.31
CA VAL A 108 -5.40 -7.03 -8.49
C VAL A 108 -5.08 -5.61 -8.05
N TYR A 109 -4.15 -4.97 -8.73
CA TYR A 109 -3.74 -3.59 -8.53
C TYR A 109 -3.99 -2.82 -9.83
N GLU A 110 -4.98 -1.93 -9.82
CA GLU A 110 -5.32 -1.07 -10.97
C GLU A 110 -4.24 -0.01 -11.18
N LYS A 111 -3.83 0.25 -12.41
CA LYS A 111 -2.97 1.40 -12.74
C LYS A 111 -3.81 2.68 -12.64
N LYS A 112 -3.31 3.70 -11.93
CA LYS A 112 -3.91 5.03 -11.85
C LYS A 112 -2.81 6.07 -11.92
N GLU A 113 -2.75 6.75 -13.06
CA GLU A 113 -1.61 7.60 -13.44
C GLU A 113 -0.31 6.77 -13.35
N ASN A 114 0.67 7.20 -12.55
CA ASN A 114 1.98 6.55 -12.44
C ASN A 114 2.07 5.50 -11.30
N VAL A 115 0.97 5.19 -10.62
CA VAL A 115 0.90 4.38 -9.39
C VAL A 115 -0.11 3.23 -9.54
N PHE A 116 0.17 2.11 -8.89
CA PHE A 116 -0.72 0.94 -8.86
C PHE A 116 -1.46 0.83 -7.53
N ILE A 117 -2.79 0.74 -7.56
CA ILE A 117 -3.67 0.79 -6.38
C ILE A 117 -4.45 -0.51 -6.24
N TYR A 118 -4.41 -1.13 -5.06
CA TYR A 118 -5.07 -2.41 -4.79
C TYR A 118 -6.60 -2.33 -4.90
N ASN A 119 -7.19 -3.10 -5.84
CA ASN A 119 -8.63 -3.23 -6.02
C ASN A 119 -9.19 -4.44 -5.23
N VAL A 120 -10.05 -4.14 -4.25
CA VAL A 120 -10.70 -5.13 -3.36
C VAL A 120 -11.94 -5.83 -3.95
N ASN A 121 -12.42 -5.40 -5.11
CA ASN A 121 -13.70 -5.85 -5.67
C ASN A 121 -13.57 -7.12 -6.52
N ILE A 122 -12.38 -7.40 -7.07
CA ILE A 122 -12.14 -8.55 -7.95
C ILE A 122 -11.82 -9.79 -7.11
N LYS A 123 -12.65 -10.83 -7.21
CA LYS A 123 -12.59 -12.02 -6.34
C LYS A 123 -12.34 -13.32 -7.10
N ILE A 124 -11.15 -13.45 -7.68
CA ILE A 124 -10.69 -14.70 -8.30
C ILE A 124 -10.11 -15.62 -7.21
N PHE A 125 -10.98 -16.48 -6.66
CA PHE A 125 -10.58 -17.45 -5.65
C PHE A 125 -9.90 -18.68 -6.26
N SER A 126 -8.60 -18.83 -6.02
CA SER A 126 -7.89 -20.11 -6.18
C SER A 126 -7.53 -20.70 -4.81
N TRP A 127 -8.19 -21.79 -4.43
CA TRP A 127 -7.82 -22.59 -3.24
C TRP A 127 -6.71 -23.61 -3.54
N ILE A 128 -6.07 -23.49 -4.70
CA ILE A 128 -5.10 -24.44 -5.28
C ILE A 128 -3.85 -23.66 -5.69
N ASN A 129 -2.68 -24.28 -5.58
CA ASN A 129 -1.45 -23.73 -6.15
C ASN A 129 -1.65 -23.38 -7.63
N VAL A 130 -1.51 -22.10 -7.96
CA VAL A 130 -1.41 -21.65 -9.35
C VAL A 130 -0.04 -22.09 -9.89
N ASN A 131 -0.09 -22.87 -10.97
CA ASN A 131 1.07 -23.47 -11.66
C ASN A 131 1.14 -23.03 -13.14
N SER A 132 0.01 -22.63 -13.72
CA SER A 132 -0.06 -21.93 -15.01
C SER A 132 -1.18 -20.90 -14.98
N LEU A 133 -0.94 -19.73 -15.58
CA LEU A 133 -1.91 -18.67 -15.79
C LEU A 133 -1.61 -18.03 -17.15
N SER A 134 -2.65 -17.75 -17.94
CA SER A 134 -2.55 -17.01 -19.21
C SER A 134 -3.81 -16.22 -19.47
N ILE A 135 -3.67 -15.02 -20.05
CA ILE A 135 -4.78 -14.07 -20.28
C ILE A 135 -4.89 -13.78 -21.77
N HIS A 136 -6.02 -14.08 -22.40
CA HIS A 136 -6.30 -13.86 -23.82
C HIS A 136 -7.79 -13.62 -24.02
N ASP A 137 -8.16 -12.81 -25.01
CA ASP A 137 -9.53 -12.79 -25.53
C ASP A 137 -9.82 -14.15 -26.19
N PHE A 138 -10.73 -14.93 -25.59
CA PHE A 138 -11.07 -16.29 -26.04
C PHE A 138 -12.44 -16.36 -26.74
N ASN A 139 -13.30 -15.37 -26.49
CA ASN A 139 -14.65 -15.30 -27.06
C ASN A 139 -14.79 -14.23 -28.17
N ASP A 140 -13.69 -13.55 -28.52
CA ASP A 140 -13.58 -12.43 -29.47
C ASP A 140 -14.49 -11.23 -29.11
N ASP A 141 -14.70 -10.97 -27.81
CA ASP A 141 -15.49 -9.83 -27.32
C ASP A 141 -14.66 -8.56 -27.04
N GLY A 142 -13.33 -8.65 -27.23
CA GLY A 142 -12.36 -7.58 -27.06
C GLY A 142 -11.67 -7.54 -25.69
N ARG A 143 -11.90 -8.53 -24.81
CA ARG A 143 -11.50 -8.47 -23.38
C ARG A 143 -10.61 -9.64 -22.99
N GLY A 144 -9.71 -9.43 -22.01
CA GLY A 144 -8.81 -10.49 -21.56
C GLY A 144 -9.48 -11.53 -20.66
N ASP A 145 -9.82 -12.70 -21.19
CA ASP A 145 -10.26 -13.86 -20.40
C ASP A 145 -9.08 -14.55 -19.68
N ILE A 146 -9.33 -15.12 -18.50
CA ILE A 146 -8.29 -15.67 -17.63
C ILE A 146 -8.38 -17.20 -17.59
N LEU A 147 -7.35 -17.87 -18.10
CA LEU A 147 -7.15 -19.30 -17.89
C LEU A 147 -6.21 -19.51 -16.70
N LEU A 148 -6.75 -20.08 -15.61
CA LEU A 148 -6.02 -20.40 -14.38
C LEU A 148 -5.94 -21.91 -14.20
N ASN A 149 -4.73 -22.47 -14.27
CA ASN A 149 -4.43 -23.91 -14.31
C ASN A 149 -5.18 -24.67 -15.43
N ASN A 150 -6.42 -25.05 -15.19
CA ASN A 150 -7.31 -25.76 -16.11
C ASN A 150 -8.75 -25.20 -16.07
N ILE A 151 -8.95 -24.03 -15.45
CA ILE A 151 -10.22 -23.35 -15.26
C ILE A 151 -10.23 -22.07 -16.08
N LEU A 152 -11.21 -21.91 -16.97
CA LEU A 152 -11.40 -20.68 -17.74
C LEU A 152 -12.41 -19.77 -17.04
N TYR A 153 -12.03 -18.51 -16.88
CA TYR A 153 -12.84 -17.41 -16.37
C TYR A 153 -13.04 -16.39 -17.50
N ILE A 154 -14.29 -16.16 -17.90
CA ILE A 154 -14.65 -15.22 -18.97
C ILE A 154 -14.91 -13.83 -18.37
N ALA A 155 -14.45 -12.77 -19.03
CA ALA A 155 -14.65 -11.38 -18.63
C ALA A 155 -16.07 -10.91 -18.99
N THR A 156 -16.92 -10.67 -17.98
CA THR A 156 -18.34 -10.30 -18.22
C THR A 156 -18.63 -8.81 -18.05
N GLY A 157 -17.75 -8.08 -17.37
CA GLY A 157 -17.80 -6.63 -17.15
C GLY A 157 -16.44 -6.12 -16.65
N PRO A 158 -16.22 -4.79 -16.61
CA PRO A 158 -15.03 -4.22 -15.96
C PRO A 158 -14.93 -4.79 -14.55
N ASN A 159 -13.75 -5.29 -14.16
CA ASN A 159 -13.51 -5.91 -12.86
C ASN A 159 -14.38 -7.16 -12.54
N MET A 160 -15.02 -7.79 -13.53
CA MET A 160 -15.93 -8.94 -13.33
C MET A 160 -15.60 -10.14 -14.22
N PHE A 161 -15.43 -11.31 -13.58
CA PHE A 161 -15.09 -12.58 -14.23
C PHE A 161 -16.01 -13.72 -13.80
N GLU A 162 -16.57 -14.46 -14.76
CA GLU A 162 -17.39 -15.64 -14.53
C GLU A 162 -16.64 -16.93 -14.84
N ARG A 163 -16.67 -17.89 -13.90
CA ARG A 163 -16.04 -19.21 -14.07
C ARG A 163 -16.89 -20.09 -14.99
N THR A 164 -16.41 -20.34 -16.21
CA THR A 164 -17.21 -20.99 -17.27
C THR A 164 -16.85 -22.47 -17.47
N TYR A 165 -15.56 -22.83 -17.57
CA TYR A 165 -15.17 -24.15 -18.08
C TYR A 165 -14.01 -24.82 -17.31
N THR A 166 -13.90 -26.16 -17.41
CA THR A 166 -12.78 -26.96 -16.91
C THR A 166 -12.30 -27.95 -17.97
N THR A 167 -11.03 -27.90 -18.37
CA THR A 167 -10.54 -28.55 -19.60
C THR A 167 -10.31 -30.06 -19.54
N ASN A 168 -10.56 -30.72 -18.39
CA ASN A 168 -10.44 -32.18 -18.25
C ASN A 168 -11.41 -32.75 -17.20
N ALA A 169 -11.87 -33.98 -17.43
CA ALA A 169 -12.70 -34.74 -16.48
C ALA A 169 -11.89 -35.36 -15.32
N ASP A 170 -10.58 -35.52 -15.50
CA ASP A 170 -9.64 -35.90 -14.45
C ASP A 170 -8.90 -34.65 -13.92
N ASN A 171 -8.66 -34.60 -12.61
CA ASN A 171 -8.08 -33.45 -11.88
C ASN A 171 -6.57 -33.19 -12.16
N TYR A 172 -6.10 -33.35 -13.38
CA TYR A 172 -4.70 -33.10 -13.76
C TYR A 172 -4.46 -31.63 -14.11
N ILE A 173 -3.47 -31.03 -13.45
CA ILE A 173 -3.01 -29.65 -13.72
C ILE A 173 -1.97 -29.71 -14.86
N PRO A 174 -2.17 -28.99 -15.98
CA PRO A 174 -1.20 -28.94 -17.06
C PRO A 174 0.08 -28.19 -16.65
N ARG A 175 1.21 -28.56 -17.26
CA ARG A 175 2.50 -27.87 -17.09
C ARG A 175 2.64 -26.65 -17.99
N VAL A 176 1.94 -26.64 -19.11
CA VAL A 176 1.90 -25.52 -20.07
C VAL A 176 0.46 -25.38 -20.54
N ALA A 177 -0.02 -24.14 -20.57
CA ALA A 177 -1.26 -23.73 -21.21
C ALA A 177 -0.94 -22.45 -22.02
N GLN A 178 -1.31 -22.40 -23.29
CA GLN A 178 -1.05 -21.27 -24.21
C GLN A 178 -2.14 -21.21 -25.27
N PHE A 179 -2.61 -20.00 -25.59
CA PHE A 179 -3.55 -19.79 -26.68
C PHE A 179 -2.81 -19.53 -28.00
N PHE A 180 -3.43 -19.90 -29.11
CA PHE A 180 -2.90 -19.75 -30.47
C PHE A 180 -4.01 -19.91 -31.50
N ASP A 181 -3.83 -19.39 -32.71
CA ASP A 181 -4.68 -19.70 -33.86
C ASP A 181 -4.07 -20.91 -34.60
N ALA A 182 -4.70 -22.07 -34.49
CA ALA A 182 -4.10 -23.35 -34.91
C ALA A 182 -4.33 -23.68 -36.40
N ASP A 183 -5.49 -23.32 -36.92
CA ASP A 183 -5.93 -23.67 -38.27
C ASP A 183 -6.15 -22.46 -39.21
N MET A 184 -5.96 -21.25 -38.69
CA MET A 184 -6.02 -19.97 -39.40
C MET A 184 -7.45 -19.57 -39.81
N ASP A 185 -8.46 -20.02 -39.05
CA ASP A 185 -9.84 -19.54 -39.21
C ASP A 185 -10.08 -18.18 -38.53
N GLY A 186 -9.26 -17.85 -37.52
CA GLY A 186 -9.19 -16.56 -36.85
C GLY A 186 -9.47 -16.59 -35.35
N ASP A 187 -10.04 -17.67 -34.80
CA ASP A 187 -10.30 -17.79 -33.37
C ASP A 187 -9.08 -18.32 -32.56
N LYS A 188 -9.20 -18.37 -31.23
CA LYS A 188 -8.11 -18.81 -30.34
C LYS A 188 -8.36 -20.17 -29.70
N ASP A 189 -7.62 -21.15 -30.22
CA ASP A 189 -7.43 -22.49 -29.66
C ASP A 189 -6.55 -22.49 -28.41
N LEU A 190 -6.67 -23.54 -27.59
CA LEU A 190 -5.88 -23.74 -26.38
C LEU A 190 -4.97 -24.98 -26.46
N LEU A 191 -3.65 -24.75 -26.47
CA LEU A 191 -2.63 -25.77 -26.28
C LEU A 191 -2.48 -26.11 -24.79
N THR A 192 -2.61 -27.38 -24.40
CA THR A 192 -2.23 -27.87 -23.05
C THR A 192 -1.25 -29.03 -23.10
N VAL A 193 -0.26 -29.01 -22.20
CA VAL A 193 0.79 -30.04 -22.12
C VAL A 193 0.88 -30.60 -20.71
N LEU A 194 0.79 -31.94 -20.59
CA LEU A 194 0.93 -32.62 -19.29
C LEU A 194 2.40 -32.95 -18.99
N VAL A 195 2.98 -33.95 -19.67
CA VAL A 195 4.41 -34.32 -19.59
C VAL A 195 4.87 -34.98 -20.90
N THR A 196 4.12 -35.96 -21.38
CA THR A 196 4.37 -36.69 -22.64
C THR A 196 3.29 -36.48 -23.68
N ASN A 197 2.13 -35.97 -23.26
CA ASN A 197 0.94 -35.83 -24.09
C ASN A 197 0.70 -34.34 -24.34
N LEU A 198 0.38 -34.02 -25.59
CA LEU A 198 0.05 -32.69 -26.07
C LEU A 198 -1.42 -32.70 -26.53
N PHE A 199 -2.25 -31.86 -25.91
CA PHE A 199 -3.65 -31.70 -26.27
C PHE A 199 -3.87 -30.31 -26.84
N ILE A 200 -4.60 -30.23 -27.94
CA ILE A 200 -5.08 -28.98 -28.51
C ILE A 200 -6.59 -28.99 -28.37
N HIS A 201 -7.12 -28.01 -27.65
CA HIS A 201 -8.54 -27.82 -27.45
C HIS A 201 -8.99 -26.81 -28.49
N GLU A 202 -9.65 -27.33 -29.51
CA GLU A 202 -10.25 -26.57 -30.60
C GLU A 202 -11.41 -25.74 -30.06
N ASN A 203 -11.45 -24.44 -30.33
CA ASN A 203 -12.60 -23.61 -30.03
C ASN A 203 -13.78 -24.05 -30.91
N ILE A 204 -14.97 -24.18 -30.33
CA ILE A 204 -16.18 -24.60 -31.07
C ILE A 204 -17.33 -23.61 -30.87
N GLY A 205 -16.99 -22.36 -30.55
CA GLY A 205 -17.90 -21.25 -30.28
C GLY A 205 -17.84 -20.77 -28.82
N THR A 206 -18.45 -19.60 -28.58
CA THR A 206 -18.27 -18.66 -27.45
C THR A 206 -18.09 -19.19 -26.00
N THR A 207 -18.39 -20.46 -25.71
CA THR A 207 -18.22 -21.07 -24.37
C THR A 207 -17.78 -22.55 -24.41
N GLY A 208 -17.36 -23.09 -25.57
CA GLY A 208 -17.11 -24.52 -25.77
C GLY A 208 -15.74 -24.86 -26.36
N MET A 209 -15.11 -25.91 -25.84
CA MET A 209 -13.84 -26.46 -26.32
C MET A 209 -13.94 -27.95 -26.67
N SER A 210 -13.20 -28.36 -27.70
CA SER A 210 -13.10 -29.73 -28.23
C SER A 210 -11.66 -30.24 -28.17
N GLY A 211 -11.34 -31.05 -27.15
CA GLY A 211 -9.98 -31.57 -26.94
C GLY A 211 -9.57 -32.67 -27.94
N LYS A 212 -8.59 -32.37 -28.80
CA LYS A 212 -7.89 -33.32 -29.69
C LYS A 212 -6.49 -33.63 -29.14
N LEU A 213 -6.15 -34.91 -29.01
CA LEU A 213 -4.78 -35.35 -28.69
C LEU A 213 -3.93 -35.29 -29.97
N VAL A 214 -2.71 -34.74 -29.90
CA VAL A 214 -1.75 -34.84 -31.02
C VAL A 214 -1.27 -36.29 -31.16
N PRO A 215 -1.55 -36.98 -32.29
CA PRO A 215 -1.20 -38.37 -32.49
C PRO A 215 0.30 -38.63 -32.44
N ASP A 216 0.67 -39.81 -31.94
CA ASP A 216 2.03 -40.38 -31.89
C ASP A 216 3.11 -39.52 -31.20
N PHE A 217 2.76 -38.38 -30.61
CA PHE A 217 3.67 -37.58 -29.81
C PHE A 217 3.86 -38.24 -28.43
N SER A 218 4.90 -39.06 -28.29
CA SER A 218 5.25 -39.74 -27.02
C SER A 218 6.50 -39.17 -26.34
N HIS A 219 6.98 -38.00 -26.79
CA HIS A 219 8.22 -37.39 -26.32
C HIS A 219 8.02 -36.68 -24.98
N ARG A 220 9.01 -36.76 -24.07
CA ARG A 220 8.93 -36.04 -22.78
C ARG A 220 9.18 -34.55 -23.01
N THR A 221 8.14 -33.74 -23.01
CA THR A 221 8.23 -32.29 -23.16
C THR A 221 8.86 -31.66 -21.93
N SER A 222 9.91 -30.84 -22.14
CA SER A 222 10.44 -29.95 -21.11
C SER A 222 9.71 -28.60 -21.15
N TRP A 223 9.46 -28.06 -22.35
CA TRP A 223 8.67 -26.86 -22.59
C TRP A 223 8.04 -26.88 -23.99
N ALA A 224 7.00 -26.08 -24.18
CA ALA A 224 6.39 -25.76 -25.46
C ALA A 224 6.12 -24.25 -25.52
N LYS A 225 6.30 -23.63 -26.68
CA LYS A 225 6.03 -22.22 -26.94
C LYS A 225 5.32 -22.04 -28.27
N VAL A 226 4.34 -21.15 -28.29
CA VAL A 226 3.78 -20.57 -29.52
C VAL A 226 4.68 -19.39 -29.90
N ILE A 227 5.06 -19.29 -31.18
CA ILE A 227 5.76 -18.14 -31.74
C ILE A 227 4.99 -17.57 -32.93
N ARG A 228 5.05 -16.26 -33.11
CA ARG A 228 4.52 -15.59 -34.30
C ARG A 228 5.54 -15.65 -35.45
N ALA A 229 5.06 -16.00 -36.65
CA ALA A 229 5.84 -16.03 -37.89
C ALA A 229 5.03 -15.35 -39.00
N GLY A 230 5.16 -14.03 -39.09
CA GLY A 230 4.33 -13.16 -39.92
C GLY A 230 2.86 -13.23 -39.50
N ASN A 231 2.01 -13.76 -40.37
CA ASN A 231 0.57 -13.90 -40.11
C ASN A 231 0.17 -15.26 -39.51
N LYS A 232 1.13 -16.07 -39.02
CA LYS A 232 0.88 -17.45 -38.58
C LYS A 232 1.45 -17.70 -37.18
N ASP A 233 0.71 -18.44 -36.37
CA ASP A 233 1.21 -18.98 -35.10
C ASP A 233 1.87 -20.35 -35.35
N ILE A 234 2.99 -20.62 -34.68
CA ILE A 234 3.75 -21.88 -34.80
C ILE A 234 4.09 -22.41 -33.41
N ILE A 235 3.70 -23.66 -33.12
CA ILE A 235 4.10 -24.32 -31.87
C ILE A 235 5.47 -24.98 -32.05
N ILE A 236 6.43 -24.60 -31.21
CA ILE A 236 7.73 -25.26 -31.04
C ILE A 236 7.76 -25.95 -29.67
N VAL A 237 8.14 -27.23 -29.67
CA VAL A 237 8.21 -28.10 -28.48
C VAL A 237 9.61 -28.65 -28.32
N PHE A 238 10.23 -28.46 -27.15
CA PHE A 238 11.50 -29.08 -26.81
C PHE A 238 11.29 -30.33 -25.94
N SER A 239 11.80 -31.47 -26.40
CA SER A 239 11.85 -32.67 -25.57
C SER A 239 13.18 -32.77 -24.82
N GLY A 240 13.17 -32.63 -23.50
CA GLY A 240 14.32 -32.94 -22.64
C GLY A 240 14.59 -34.44 -22.45
N GLY A 241 13.72 -35.30 -22.99
CA GLY A 241 14.00 -36.73 -23.15
C GLY A 241 15.12 -36.94 -24.17
N ASP A 242 14.85 -36.50 -25.39
CA ASP A 242 15.66 -36.79 -26.59
C ASP A 242 16.56 -35.62 -27.03
N LYS A 243 16.42 -34.47 -26.36
CA LYS A 243 17.16 -33.20 -26.58
C LYS A 243 16.97 -32.60 -27.97
N LYS A 244 15.74 -32.66 -28.48
CA LYS A 244 15.33 -32.26 -29.84
C LYS A 244 14.15 -31.30 -29.81
N PHE A 245 14.03 -30.53 -30.88
CA PHE A 245 12.90 -29.63 -31.13
C PHE A 245 11.95 -30.21 -32.17
N TYR A 246 10.66 -30.07 -31.90
CA TYR A 246 9.58 -30.48 -32.78
C TYR A 246 8.67 -29.29 -33.05
N ARG A 247 8.29 -29.09 -34.30
CA ARG A 247 7.17 -28.24 -34.68
C ARG A 247 5.89 -29.06 -34.67
N ILE A 248 4.82 -28.53 -34.08
CA ILE A 248 3.47 -29.05 -34.27
C ILE A 248 2.85 -28.32 -35.47
N PHE A 249 2.13 -29.04 -36.31
CA PHE A 249 1.48 -28.50 -37.50
C PHE A 249 0.07 -29.08 -37.65
N TYR A 250 -0.81 -28.32 -38.31
CA TYR A 250 -2.15 -28.75 -38.66
C TYR A 250 -2.26 -28.94 -40.17
N GLU A 251 -2.59 -30.16 -40.61
CA GLU A 251 -2.78 -30.50 -42.02
C GLU A 251 -3.93 -31.52 -42.15
N ASN A 252 -4.78 -31.36 -43.17
CA ASN A 252 -5.90 -32.27 -43.47
C ASN A 252 -6.84 -32.54 -42.28
N ASN A 253 -7.18 -31.51 -41.51
CA ASN A 253 -7.98 -31.55 -40.27
C ASN A 253 -7.40 -32.46 -39.16
N THR A 254 -6.07 -32.66 -39.18
CA THR A 254 -5.35 -33.44 -38.16
C THR A 254 -4.08 -32.73 -37.72
N PHE A 255 -3.77 -32.81 -36.43
CA PHE A 255 -2.49 -32.34 -35.90
C PHE A 255 -1.39 -33.39 -36.12
N GLY A 256 -0.20 -32.93 -36.45
CA GLY A 256 1.01 -33.74 -36.60
C GLY A 256 2.22 -33.04 -35.99
N HIS A 257 3.35 -33.74 -35.93
CA HIS A 257 4.61 -33.18 -35.41
C HIS A 257 5.81 -33.57 -36.29
N LYS A 258 6.80 -32.68 -36.39
CA LYS A 258 8.02 -32.86 -37.19
C LYS A 258 9.23 -32.35 -36.44
N GLU A 259 10.34 -33.10 -36.47
CA GLU A 259 11.63 -32.63 -35.94
C GLU A 259 12.19 -31.49 -36.82
N ILE A 260 12.50 -30.34 -36.21
CA ILE A 260 12.98 -29.12 -36.89
C ILE A 260 14.46 -28.79 -36.60
N GLY A 261 15.21 -29.74 -36.04
CA GLY A 261 16.64 -29.58 -35.75
C GLY A 261 16.94 -28.77 -34.49
N GLY A 262 18.22 -28.45 -34.28
CA GLY A 262 18.73 -27.89 -33.02
C GLY A 262 19.01 -28.96 -31.95
N TYR A 263 20.08 -28.78 -31.18
CA TYR A 263 20.46 -29.67 -30.07
C TYR A 263 20.96 -28.85 -28.89
N ILE A 264 20.27 -28.96 -27.75
CA ILE A 264 20.68 -28.38 -26.46
C ILE A 264 21.25 -29.49 -25.59
N GLN A 265 22.39 -29.26 -24.93
CA GLN A 265 23.02 -30.29 -24.09
C GLN A 265 22.27 -30.55 -22.78
N THR A 266 21.52 -29.57 -22.26
CA THR A 266 20.79 -29.68 -20.99
C THR A 266 19.46 -30.43 -21.15
N LYS A 267 18.85 -30.83 -20.02
CA LYS A 267 17.46 -31.32 -19.97
C LYS A 267 16.48 -30.29 -19.38
N GLN A 268 17.01 -29.16 -18.92
CA GLN A 268 16.33 -28.12 -18.16
C GLN A 268 16.77 -26.74 -18.67
N THR A 269 15.79 -25.85 -18.71
CA THR A 269 15.81 -24.41 -19.05
C THR A 269 14.84 -23.79 -18.03
N ASN A 270 15.16 -22.64 -17.44
CA ASN A 270 14.35 -22.10 -16.34
C ASN A 270 13.32 -21.08 -16.84
N SER A 271 13.74 -20.13 -17.67
CA SER A 271 12.89 -19.11 -18.30
C SER A 271 13.05 -19.12 -19.83
N ILE A 272 11.93 -18.97 -20.55
CA ILE A 272 11.89 -18.86 -22.01
C ILE A 272 10.86 -17.82 -22.43
N VAL A 273 11.30 -16.83 -23.22
CA VAL A 273 10.43 -15.85 -23.86
C VAL A 273 10.58 -15.92 -25.38
N ASN A 274 9.60 -15.39 -26.08
CA ASN A 274 9.58 -15.20 -27.53
C ASN A 274 9.41 -13.71 -27.81
N LYS A 275 10.21 -13.16 -28.73
CA LYS A 275 10.18 -11.76 -29.14
C LYS A 275 10.84 -11.63 -30.51
N ASP A 276 10.26 -10.86 -31.41
CA ASP A 276 10.95 -10.42 -32.63
C ASP A 276 12.08 -9.44 -32.23
N LEU A 277 13.33 -9.87 -32.40
CA LEU A 277 14.52 -9.09 -32.00
C LEU A 277 15.23 -8.42 -33.16
N ASP A 278 14.92 -8.75 -34.42
CA ASP A 278 15.50 -8.09 -35.60
C ASP A 278 14.48 -7.39 -36.51
N ASP A 279 13.21 -7.32 -36.10
CA ASP A 279 12.03 -6.82 -36.84
C ASP A 279 11.87 -7.49 -38.23
N ASP A 280 12.17 -8.79 -38.35
CA ASP A 280 11.92 -9.56 -39.59
C ASP A 280 10.50 -10.18 -39.67
N GLY A 281 9.72 -10.07 -38.59
CA GLY A 281 8.36 -10.59 -38.48
C GLY A 281 8.29 -12.02 -37.93
N VAL A 282 9.40 -12.64 -37.54
CA VAL A 282 9.45 -13.95 -36.89
C VAL A 282 10.02 -13.80 -35.48
N GLU A 283 9.31 -14.26 -34.46
CA GLU A 283 9.80 -14.18 -33.10
C GLU A 283 10.94 -15.18 -32.83
N GLU A 284 12.06 -14.68 -32.33
CA GLU A 284 13.10 -15.52 -31.76
C GLU A 284 12.68 -16.04 -30.38
N LEU A 285 13.07 -17.28 -30.08
CA LEU A 285 13.03 -17.82 -28.72
C LEU A 285 14.34 -17.51 -28.01
N ILE A 286 14.25 -16.97 -26.80
CA ILE A 286 15.39 -16.72 -25.91
C ILE A 286 15.25 -17.62 -24.70
N SER A 287 16.31 -18.35 -24.34
CA SER A 287 16.35 -19.29 -23.21
C SER A 287 17.61 -19.06 -22.37
N ASP A 288 17.47 -19.11 -21.05
CA ASP A 288 18.63 -19.30 -20.16
C ASP A 288 19.11 -20.76 -20.20
N GLN A 289 20.41 -20.96 -19.99
CA GLN A 289 20.99 -22.27 -19.75
C GLN A 289 21.94 -22.25 -18.55
N TYR A 290 21.99 -23.39 -17.84
CA TYR A 290 22.95 -23.66 -16.77
C TYR A 290 24.39 -23.32 -17.22
N PHE A 291 25.18 -22.71 -16.33
CA PHE A 291 26.52 -22.17 -16.59
C PHE A 291 26.58 -20.92 -17.48
N ASN A 292 25.72 -19.93 -17.23
CA ASN A 292 25.96 -18.55 -17.66
C ASN A 292 26.01 -18.39 -19.19
N GLN A 293 25.03 -18.99 -19.86
CA GLN A 293 24.87 -18.89 -21.31
C GLN A 293 23.42 -18.57 -21.66
N LEU A 294 23.23 -17.49 -22.42
CA LEU A 294 21.96 -17.16 -23.06
C LEU A 294 21.94 -17.82 -24.43
N THR A 295 20.83 -18.47 -24.76
CA THR A 295 20.64 -19.19 -26.02
C THR A 295 19.53 -18.53 -26.82
N LEU A 296 19.86 -18.08 -28.02
CA LEU A 296 18.93 -17.53 -28.99
C LEU A 296 18.63 -18.61 -30.04
N LEU A 297 17.35 -18.88 -30.26
CA LEU A 297 16.87 -19.85 -31.23
C LEU A 297 16.04 -19.12 -32.30
N LYS A 298 16.58 -18.99 -33.52
CA LYS A 298 15.91 -18.34 -34.66
C LYS A 298 15.33 -19.40 -35.59
N TYR A 299 14.04 -19.28 -35.87
CA TYR A 299 13.28 -20.22 -36.69
C TYR A 299 13.22 -19.75 -38.15
N ASP A 300 13.74 -20.57 -39.07
CA ASP A 300 13.69 -20.29 -40.50
C ASP A 300 12.37 -20.84 -41.09
N THR A 301 11.49 -19.93 -41.52
CA THR A 301 10.17 -20.23 -42.08
C THR A 301 10.22 -20.85 -43.48
N LEU A 302 11.31 -20.67 -44.23
CA LEU A 302 11.50 -21.20 -45.58
C LEU A 302 12.12 -22.59 -45.57
N LEU A 303 13.05 -22.84 -44.64
CA LEU A 303 13.74 -24.12 -44.47
C LEU A 303 13.01 -25.07 -43.49
N ASP A 304 12.10 -24.55 -42.66
CA ASP A 304 11.41 -25.30 -41.59
C ASP A 304 12.42 -25.91 -40.60
N THR A 305 13.39 -25.07 -40.19
CA THR A 305 14.53 -25.46 -39.33
C THR A 305 14.83 -24.42 -38.25
N LEU A 306 15.27 -24.89 -37.09
CA LEU A 306 15.69 -24.06 -35.97
C LEU A 306 17.22 -23.91 -35.93
N THR A 307 17.71 -22.66 -35.93
CA THR A 307 19.12 -22.33 -35.75
C THR A 307 19.39 -21.89 -34.31
N LEU A 308 20.60 -22.14 -33.80
CA LEU A 308 20.95 -21.91 -32.39
C LEU A 308 22.23 -21.07 -32.30
N SER A 309 22.20 -20.01 -31.49
CA SER A 309 23.39 -19.22 -31.12
C SER A 309 23.46 -19.05 -29.61
N THR A 310 24.68 -19.05 -29.06
CA THR A 310 24.92 -18.99 -27.60
C THR A 310 25.85 -17.85 -27.24
N TYR A 311 25.49 -17.09 -26.22
CA TYR A 311 26.21 -15.91 -25.75
C TYR A 311 26.66 -16.11 -24.31
N SER A 312 27.92 -15.80 -24.00
CA SER A 312 28.43 -15.86 -22.62
C SER A 312 27.85 -14.72 -21.78
N ALA A 313 27.14 -15.08 -20.72
CA ALA A 313 26.17 -14.24 -20.07
C ALA A 313 26.19 -14.54 -18.55
N PRO A 314 26.94 -13.79 -17.73
CA PRO A 314 27.19 -14.16 -16.34
C PRO A 314 25.92 -14.05 -15.48
N ASN A 315 25.53 -15.14 -14.80
CA ASN A 315 24.43 -15.27 -13.83
C ASN A 315 23.11 -14.55 -14.18
N PHE A 316 22.25 -15.21 -14.97
CA PHE A 316 20.86 -14.79 -15.20
C PHE A 316 19.87 -15.72 -14.51
N LEU A 317 18.74 -15.17 -14.06
CA LEU A 317 17.68 -15.88 -13.34
C LEU A 317 16.28 -15.64 -13.93
N ASP A 318 16.04 -14.46 -14.52
CA ASP A 318 14.82 -14.15 -15.27
C ASP A 318 15.04 -13.00 -16.27
N PHE A 319 14.20 -12.89 -17.29
CA PHE A 319 14.24 -11.87 -18.34
C PHE A 319 12.88 -11.72 -19.05
N THR A 320 12.57 -10.50 -19.51
CA THR A 320 11.34 -10.19 -20.27
C THR A 320 11.65 -9.36 -21.52
N GLY A 321 10.71 -9.34 -22.47
CA GLY A 321 10.82 -8.55 -23.69
C GLY A 321 10.44 -7.08 -23.45
N GLY A 322 11.31 -6.16 -23.87
CA GLY A 322 11.07 -4.72 -23.72
C GLY A 322 10.39 -4.08 -24.93
N GLY A 323 10.73 -2.80 -25.17
CA GLY A 323 10.45 -2.11 -26.42
C GLY A 323 11.13 -2.78 -27.64
N GLN A 324 11.05 -2.14 -28.81
CA GLN A 324 11.61 -2.70 -30.05
C GLN A 324 13.08 -3.11 -29.88
N ASN A 325 13.38 -4.38 -30.18
CA ASN A 325 14.72 -4.95 -30.15
C ASN A 325 15.42 -4.94 -28.76
N GLN A 326 14.67 -4.85 -27.65
CA GLN A 326 15.19 -4.78 -26.28
C GLN A 326 14.74 -5.97 -25.41
N LEU A 327 15.62 -6.38 -24.48
CA LEU A 327 15.37 -7.34 -23.41
C LEU A 327 15.77 -6.73 -22.06
N PHE A 328 15.04 -7.03 -20.99
CA PHE A 328 15.46 -6.70 -19.63
C PHE A 328 16.02 -7.95 -18.94
N ILE A 329 17.14 -7.80 -18.25
CA ILE A 329 17.88 -8.90 -17.62
C ILE A 329 18.27 -8.56 -16.18
N ARG A 330 18.35 -9.58 -15.32
CA ARG A 330 18.88 -9.44 -13.95
C ARG A 330 20.34 -9.89 -13.89
N TYR A 331 21.28 -8.96 -13.71
CA TYR A 331 22.72 -9.25 -13.60
C TYR A 331 23.30 -8.86 -12.24
N ALA A 332 23.98 -9.79 -11.55
CA ALA A 332 24.72 -9.52 -10.31
C ALA A 332 23.96 -8.76 -9.20
N GLY A 333 22.63 -8.81 -9.22
CA GLY A 333 21.77 -8.03 -8.33
C GLY A 333 21.39 -6.64 -8.83
N GLN A 334 21.41 -6.41 -10.14
CA GLN A 334 20.98 -5.18 -10.82
C GLN A 334 20.05 -5.53 -11.99
N ILE A 335 19.25 -4.56 -12.44
CA ILE A 335 18.51 -4.64 -13.70
C ILE A 335 19.35 -3.95 -14.78
N GLU A 336 19.64 -4.66 -15.87
CA GLU A 336 20.24 -4.12 -17.09
C GLU A 336 19.26 -4.28 -18.25
N SER A 337 19.41 -3.45 -19.29
CA SER A 337 18.84 -3.74 -20.60
C SER A 337 19.87 -4.34 -21.53
N VAL A 338 19.37 -5.13 -22.48
CA VAL A 338 20.15 -5.67 -23.59
C VAL A 338 19.44 -5.31 -24.88
N LEU A 339 20.16 -4.66 -25.79
CA LEU A 339 19.69 -4.25 -27.09
C LEU A 339 20.26 -5.20 -28.14
N TRP A 340 19.45 -5.58 -29.13
CA TRP A 340 19.94 -6.29 -30.30
C TRP A 340 20.55 -5.29 -31.29
N ASP A 341 21.86 -5.34 -31.46
CA ASP A 341 22.56 -4.56 -32.46
C ASP A 341 22.43 -5.25 -33.83
N LYS A 342 21.45 -4.77 -34.62
CA LYS A 342 21.19 -5.24 -35.99
C LYS A 342 22.39 -5.12 -36.92
N THR A 343 23.33 -4.20 -36.66
CA THR A 343 24.52 -4.02 -37.51
C THR A 343 25.62 -5.03 -37.18
N GLN A 344 25.65 -5.54 -35.95
CA GLN A 344 26.64 -6.50 -35.46
C GLN A 344 26.07 -7.90 -35.21
N ASN A 345 24.75 -8.08 -35.44
CA ASN A 345 23.97 -9.31 -35.28
C ASN A 345 24.22 -9.99 -33.93
N LYS A 346 24.17 -9.20 -32.86
CA LYS A 346 24.51 -9.62 -31.49
C LYS A 346 23.80 -8.77 -30.44
N LEU A 347 23.75 -9.30 -29.23
CA LEU A 347 23.32 -8.58 -28.03
C LEU A 347 24.40 -7.61 -27.50
N VAL A 348 23.98 -6.39 -27.12
CA VAL A 348 24.80 -5.32 -26.53
C VAL A 348 24.11 -4.84 -25.24
N ARG A 349 24.86 -4.66 -24.15
CA ARG A 349 24.31 -4.26 -22.84
C ARG A 349 24.27 -2.75 -22.66
N SER A 350 23.22 -2.26 -21.99
CA SER A 350 23.11 -0.90 -21.45
C SER A 350 22.55 -0.94 -20.02
N PHE A 351 23.18 -0.21 -19.11
CA PHE A 351 22.82 -0.22 -17.69
C PHE A 351 21.55 0.60 -17.41
N ILE A 352 20.77 0.18 -16.42
CA ILE A 352 19.52 0.84 -16.00
C ILE A 352 19.44 1.03 -14.48
N SER A 353 20.25 0.34 -13.66
CA SER A 353 20.22 0.48 -12.20
C SER A 353 20.46 1.94 -11.75
N PRO A 354 19.65 2.48 -10.80
CA PRO A 354 19.84 3.83 -10.29
C PRO A 354 21.19 3.93 -9.58
N THR A 355 22.04 4.85 -10.02
CA THR A 355 23.23 5.21 -9.24
C THR A 355 22.77 5.89 -7.96
N VAL A 356 23.18 5.37 -6.80
CA VAL A 356 22.91 5.98 -5.49
C VAL A 356 23.38 7.43 -5.52
N PHE A 357 22.43 8.37 -5.57
CA PHE A 357 22.73 9.78 -5.35
C PHE A 357 23.04 9.97 -3.86
N SER A 358 24.31 9.83 -3.51
CA SER A 358 24.84 10.24 -2.21
C SER A 358 25.19 11.74 -2.31
N PRO A 359 24.35 12.66 -1.79
CA PRO A 359 24.71 14.07 -1.69
C PRO A 359 25.98 14.25 -0.84
N SER A 360 26.76 15.29 -1.16
CA SER A 360 27.82 15.81 -0.28
C SER A 360 27.33 16.94 0.62
N GLU A 361 26.31 17.68 0.17
CA GLU A 361 25.78 18.90 0.77
C GLU A 361 24.24 18.90 0.68
N TYR A 362 23.58 19.69 1.53
CA TYR A 362 22.13 19.86 1.60
C TYR A 362 21.88 21.36 1.76
N LEU A 363 21.27 22.01 0.78
CA LEU A 363 21.20 23.46 0.65
C LEU A 363 19.93 23.86 -0.09
N ASP A 364 19.20 24.89 0.33
CA ASP A 364 18.26 25.57 -0.57
C ASP A 364 19.10 26.30 -1.64
N ILE A 365 18.90 25.97 -2.90
CA ILE A 365 19.61 26.59 -4.03
C ILE A 365 18.67 27.46 -4.87
N ASP A 366 17.35 27.32 -4.77
CA ASP A 366 16.43 28.09 -5.62
C ASP A 366 15.46 29.04 -4.91
N GLY A 367 15.67 29.20 -3.59
CA GLY A 367 15.09 30.26 -2.77
C GLY A 367 13.61 30.04 -2.50
N ASP A 368 13.18 28.77 -2.44
CA ASP A 368 11.78 28.39 -2.20
C ASP A 368 11.52 27.87 -0.77
N ASP A 369 12.48 28.09 0.13
CA ASP A 369 12.54 27.64 1.53
C ASP A 369 12.66 26.11 1.70
N PHE A 370 12.83 25.34 0.62
CA PHE A 370 13.07 23.90 0.66
C PHE A 370 14.54 23.52 0.43
N VAL A 371 15.04 22.55 1.20
CA VAL A 371 16.44 22.11 1.13
C VAL A 371 16.66 21.06 0.03
N ASP A 372 17.46 21.40 -0.98
CA ASP A 372 17.85 20.51 -2.06
C ASP A 372 18.99 19.54 -1.71
N LEU A 373 19.06 18.43 -2.44
CA LEU A 373 20.12 17.43 -2.29
C LEU A 373 21.26 17.71 -3.29
N VAL A 374 22.47 17.96 -2.79
CA VAL A 374 23.56 18.54 -3.60
C VAL A 374 24.79 17.65 -3.60
N LYS A 375 25.41 17.47 -4.77
CA LYS A 375 26.68 16.76 -4.94
C LYS A 375 27.59 17.48 -5.92
N GLY A 376 28.38 18.43 -5.42
CA GLY A 376 29.23 19.28 -6.26
C GLY A 376 28.37 20.16 -7.17
N ILE A 377 28.23 19.80 -8.44
CA ILE A 377 27.45 20.55 -9.46
C ILE A 377 26.12 19.89 -9.83
N SER A 378 25.79 18.77 -9.18
CA SER A 378 24.56 18.01 -9.41
C SER A 378 23.60 18.24 -8.25
N ILE A 379 22.34 18.55 -8.58
CA ILE A 379 21.30 18.97 -7.65
C ILE A 379 20.07 18.09 -7.89
N LYS A 380 19.40 17.65 -6.82
CA LYS A 380 18.06 17.06 -6.89
C LYS A 380 17.12 17.91 -6.04
N ARG A 381 16.21 18.62 -6.70
CA ARG A 381 15.36 19.62 -6.06
C ARG A 381 14.29 18.98 -5.18
N TYR A 382 13.97 19.53 -4.01
CA TYR A 382 12.78 19.13 -3.26
C TYR A 382 11.53 19.87 -3.77
N LEU A 383 10.38 19.19 -3.87
CA LEU A 383 9.12 19.73 -4.41
C LEU A 383 7.98 19.69 -3.38
N GLY A 384 8.32 19.61 -2.09
CA GLY A 384 7.40 19.33 -1.00
C GLY A 384 6.79 17.92 -1.04
N GLU A 385 6.00 17.58 -0.01
CA GLU A 385 5.21 16.33 0.07
C GLU A 385 6.02 15.04 -0.17
N ARG A 386 7.30 14.99 0.24
CA ARG A 386 8.25 13.88 -0.01
C ARG A 386 8.61 13.64 -1.48
N ARG A 387 8.32 14.58 -2.37
CA ARG A 387 8.62 14.49 -3.81
C ARG A 387 9.90 15.27 -4.12
N PHE A 388 10.71 14.72 -5.00
CA PHE A 388 11.89 15.40 -5.54
C PHE A 388 11.77 15.52 -7.05
N ASP A 389 12.31 16.59 -7.62
CA ASP A 389 12.40 16.80 -9.07
C ASP A 389 13.47 15.89 -9.71
N ILE A 390 13.51 15.93 -11.05
CA ILE A 390 14.50 15.25 -11.87
C ILE A 390 15.91 15.73 -11.50
N PHE A 391 16.86 14.79 -11.44
CA PHE A 391 18.28 15.08 -11.23
C PHE A 391 18.81 16.06 -12.29
N LYS A 392 19.24 17.25 -11.85
CA LYS A 392 19.74 18.33 -12.72
C LYS A 392 21.22 18.54 -12.43
N THR A 393 22.06 18.54 -13.46
CA THR A 393 23.48 18.92 -13.33
C THR A 393 23.71 20.26 -13.99
N MET A 394 24.31 21.19 -13.28
CA MET A 394 24.65 22.52 -13.83
C MET A 394 25.64 22.40 -14.99
N ASN A 395 25.44 23.21 -16.02
CA ASN A 395 26.31 23.23 -17.19
C ASN A 395 27.42 24.29 -17.00
N ILE A 396 28.50 23.93 -16.30
CA ILE A 396 29.62 24.82 -15.99
C ILE A 396 30.97 24.29 -16.49
N ASP A 397 31.90 25.19 -16.81
CA ASP A 397 33.18 24.85 -17.45
C ASP A 397 34.19 24.12 -16.53
N SER A 398 33.99 24.14 -15.20
CA SER A 398 34.89 23.45 -14.26
C SER A 398 34.24 23.11 -12.92
N THR A 399 34.48 21.88 -12.44
CA THR A 399 34.04 21.37 -11.13
C THR A 399 35.06 21.63 -10.02
N GLY A 400 34.61 21.70 -8.76
CA GLY A 400 35.47 21.78 -7.58
C GLY A 400 35.43 23.13 -6.86
N GLY A 401 34.36 23.89 -7.06
CA GLY A 401 33.98 25.02 -6.23
C GLY A 401 33.18 24.59 -5.00
N GLN A 402 32.69 25.57 -4.25
CA GLN A 402 31.84 25.42 -3.07
C GLN A 402 30.60 26.31 -3.22
N TRP A 403 29.50 25.90 -2.62
CA TRP A 403 28.28 26.70 -2.54
C TRP A 403 28.38 27.73 -1.42
N LYS A 404 28.12 28.99 -1.76
CA LYS A 404 28.05 30.10 -0.80
C LYS A 404 27.47 31.34 -1.46
N ASP A 405 26.55 32.04 -0.81
CA ASP A 405 26.27 33.46 -1.07
C ASP A 405 27.60 34.25 -1.12
N PHE A 406 27.91 34.80 -2.30
CA PHE A 406 29.17 35.48 -2.57
C PHE A 406 29.02 37.00 -2.79
N ASP A 407 27.87 37.47 -3.27
CA ASP A 407 27.62 38.91 -3.50
C ASP A 407 26.62 39.56 -2.54
N GLY A 408 25.96 38.78 -1.68
CA GLY A 408 25.16 39.25 -0.55
C GLY A 408 23.68 39.46 -0.86
N ASP A 409 23.12 38.72 -1.82
CA ASP A 409 21.69 38.76 -2.17
C ASP A 409 20.83 37.67 -1.50
N GLU A 410 21.45 36.85 -0.63
CA GLU A 410 20.90 35.71 0.12
C GLU A 410 20.71 34.42 -0.69
N ASP A 411 20.92 34.41 -2.02
CA ASP A 411 20.94 33.19 -2.85
C ASP A 411 22.34 32.52 -2.83
N LEU A 412 22.41 31.18 -2.97
CA LEU A 412 23.70 30.45 -2.93
C LEU A 412 24.39 30.33 -4.29
N ASP A 413 25.54 31.01 -4.45
CA ASP A 413 26.39 30.94 -5.64
C ASP A 413 27.31 29.70 -5.69
N TYR A 414 27.75 29.32 -6.90
CA TYR A 414 28.80 28.31 -7.08
C TYR A 414 30.19 28.95 -7.25
N VAL A 415 30.95 29.02 -6.15
CA VAL A 415 32.23 29.73 -6.07
C VAL A 415 33.42 28.83 -6.33
N LEU A 416 34.20 29.13 -7.38
CA LEU A 416 35.46 28.48 -7.72
C LEU A 416 36.67 29.30 -7.21
N LYS A 417 37.85 28.68 -7.19
CA LYS A 417 39.09 29.34 -6.73
C LYS A 417 39.40 30.67 -7.46
N TYR A 418 39.06 30.76 -8.74
CA TYR A 418 39.43 31.87 -9.63
C TYR A 418 38.21 32.64 -10.19
N GLY A 419 37.00 32.37 -9.71
CA GLY A 419 35.76 32.96 -10.22
C GLY A 419 34.52 32.32 -9.63
N TRP A 420 33.32 32.71 -10.04
CA TRP A 420 32.06 32.15 -9.56
C TRP A 420 31.00 32.10 -10.66
N TYR A 421 29.93 31.35 -10.42
CA TYR A 421 28.69 31.39 -11.18
C TYR A 421 27.61 31.94 -10.26
N MET A 422 27.06 33.09 -10.63
CA MET A 422 26.03 33.79 -9.87
C MET A 422 24.71 33.05 -10.01
N ASN A 423 24.01 32.81 -8.91
CA ASN A 423 22.66 32.28 -8.93
C ASN A 423 21.70 33.39 -9.43
N ILE A 424 20.67 33.02 -10.19
CA ILE A 424 19.64 33.96 -10.67
C ILE A 424 18.22 33.39 -10.48
N GLY A 425 18.08 32.46 -9.53
CA GLY A 425 16.83 31.81 -9.14
C GLY A 425 16.37 30.68 -10.08
N GLY A 426 15.52 29.78 -9.55
CA GLY A 426 14.91 28.69 -10.31
C GLY A 426 15.91 27.71 -10.94
N LEU A 427 17.03 27.45 -10.25
CA LEU A 427 18.14 26.63 -10.71
C LEU A 427 18.73 27.10 -12.06
N GLN A 428 18.84 28.42 -12.25
CA GLN A 428 19.56 29.05 -13.36
C GLN A 428 20.76 29.83 -12.83
N PHE A 429 21.85 29.85 -13.61
CA PHE A 429 23.11 30.46 -13.23
C PHE A 429 23.63 31.35 -14.35
N ASP A 430 24.14 32.52 -13.97
CA ASP A 430 24.70 33.50 -14.89
C ASP A 430 26.11 33.06 -15.37
N PRO A 431 26.62 33.61 -16.50
CA PRO A 431 27.94 33.23 -17.02
C PRO A 431 29.09 33.47 -16.05
N TYR A 432 30.13 32.64 -16.14
CA TYR A 432 31.32 32.66 -15.28
C TYR A 432 31.93 34.07 -15.07
N GLN A 433 31.99 34.50 -13.81
CA GLN A 433 32.61 35.75 -13.37
C GLN A 433 34.02 35.49 -12.84
N SER A 434 35.01 36.34 -13.16
CA SER A 434 36.41 36.13 -12.79
C SER A 434 36.82 36.85 -11.50
N ARG A 435 37.54 36.15 -10.61
CA ARG A 435 38.10 36.68 -9.35
C ARG A 435 39.58 37.08 -9.52
N THR A 436 40.01 38.15 -8.85
CA THR A 436 41.45 38.47 -8.74
C THR A 436 42.18 37.39 -7.91
N PRO A 437 43.38 36.93 -8.32
CA PRO A 437 44.10 35.89 -7.58
C PRO A 437 44.39 36.29 -6.12
N ASP A 438 44.29 35.31 -5.20
CA ASP A 438 44.63 35.51 -3.79
C ASP A 438 46.06 36.09 -3.62
N PRO A 439 46.29 36.96 -2.63
CA PRO A 439 47.63 37.50 -2.35
C PRO A 439 48.63 36.38 -2.03
N VAL A 440 49.82 36.48 -2.60
CA VAL A 440 50.87 35.47 -2.45
C VAL A 440 51.59 35.68 -1.11
N PHE A 441 51.34 34.79 -0.15
CA PHE A 441 52.03 34.78 1.14
C PHE A 441 53.55 34.58 0.96
N THR A 442 54.35 35.49 1.52
CA THR A 442 55.82 35.50 1.35
C THR A 442 56.62 34.95 2.53
N ASP A 443 55.98 34.50 3.62
CA ASP A 443 56.70 34.02 4.81
C ASP A 443 57.05 32.50 4.72
N PRO A 444 58.34 32.12 4.77
CA PRO A 444 58.76 30.72 4.75
C PRO A 444 58.45 29.92 6.02
N LEU A 445 58.04 30.53 7.14
CA LEU A 445 57.75 29.83 8.40
C LEU A 445 56.36 29.16 8.42
N ILE A 446 55.40 29.64 7.64
CA ILE A 446 54.01 29.14 7.61
C ILE A 446 53.88 27.78 6.87
N PHE A 447 54.91 27.34 6.14
CA PHE A 447 54.85 26.17 5.25
C PHE A 447 54.52 24.80 5.89
N PHE A 448 54.53 24.68 7.21
CA PHE A 448 54.14 23.46 7.93
C PHE A 448 52.88 23.63 8.81
N THR A 449 52.34 24.84 8.92
CA THR A 449 51.11 25.10 9.67
C THR A 449 49.93 25.26 8.70
N LYS A 450 48.76 24.74 9.08
CA LYS A 450 47.53 25.02 8.35
C LYS A 450 46.95 26.32 8.89
N ILE A 451 46.58 27.25 8.01
CA ILE A 451 45.63 28.31 8.36
C ILE A 451 44.30 27.61 8.64
N VAL A 452 43.77 27.80 9.85
CA VAL A 452 42.51 27.20 10.34
C VAL A 452 41.39 28.22 10.48
N PHE A 453 41.73 29.51 10.55
CA PHE A 453 40.77 30.60 10.59
C PHE A 453 41.35 31.88 9.95
N ARG A 454 40.47 32.72 9.38
CA ARG A 454 40.80 34.02 8.80
C ARG A 454 39.59 34.94 8.91
N GLU A 455 39.72 36.04 9.64
CA GLU A 455 38.72 37.10 9.82
C GLU A 455 39.48 38.35 10.30
N ASP A 456 38.88 39.54 10.20
CA ASP A 456 39.38 40.73 10.89
C ASP A 456 39.01 40.59 12.38
N LEU A 457 40.01 40.34 13.25
CA LEU A 457 39.80 39.98 14.66
C LEU A 457 39.98 41.16 15.63
N ASP A 458 40.42 42.34 15.16
CA ASP A 458 40.49 43.56 15.96
C ASP A 458 39.78 44.80 15.39
N GLY A 459 39.25 44.70 14.17
CA GLY A 459 38.38 45.68 13.54
C GLY A 459 39.10 46.76 12.74
N ASP A 460 40.34 46.51 12.30
CA ASP A 460 41.14 47.48 11.55
C ASP A 460 40.94 47.43 10.01
N GLY A 461 40.27 46.38 9.52
CA GLY A 461 39.94 46.15 8.12
C GLY A 461 40.89 45.21 7.37
N ASP A 462 41.98 44.75 7.99
CA ASP A 462 42.88 43.73 7.47
C ASP A 462 42.48 42.32 8.00
N ILE A 463 42.61 41.29 7.16
CA ILE A 463 42.25 39.91 7.55
C ILE A 463 43.41 39.26 8.31
N ASP A 464 43.23 38.95 9.59
CA ASP A 464 44.15 38.17 10.42
C ASP A 464 44.12 36.68 10.05
N VAL A 465 45.14 35.92 10.48
CA VAL A 465 45.15 34.47 10.31
C VAL A 465 45.55 33.72 11.57
N LEU A 466 44.87 32.61 11.80
CA LEU A 466 45.16 31.68 12.87
C LEU A 466 45.70 30.37 12.29
N THR A 467 46.80 29.89 12.85
CA THR A 467 47.52 28.73 12.32
C THR A 467 47.67 27.61 13.34
N TYR A 468 47.73 26.38 12.84
CA TYR A 468 47.85 25.18 13.65
C TYR A 468 48.72 24.13 12.96
N ASN A 469 49.69 23.55 13.69
CA ASN A 469 50.49 22.43 13.21
C ASN A 469 49.82 21.08 13.57
N SER A 470 49.49 20.28 12.56
CA SER A 470 48.90 18.94 12.73
C SER A 470 49.80 17.93 13.46
N PHE A 471 51.09 18.24 13.67
CA PHE A 471 52.03 17.42 14.44
C PHE A 471 52.16 17.81 15.92
N GLY A 472 51.36 18.76 16.41
CA GLY A 472 51.35 19.16 17.83
C GLY A 472 52.41 20.20 18.20
N GLU A 473 52.59 21.19 17.33
CA GLU A 473 53.21 22.49 17.68
C GLU A 473 52.08 23.51 17.95
N PRO A 474 52.35 24.75 18.41
CA PRO A 474 51.33 25.59 19.03
C PRO A 474 50.23 26.07 18.08
N PHE A 475 49.15 26.53 18.71
CA PHE A 475 48.08 27.29 18.09
C PHE A 475 48.49 28.77 18.09
N GLU A 476 48.64 29.39 16.92
CA GLU A 476 49.33 30.67 16.75
C GLU A 476 48.51 31.67 15.97
N LEU A 477 48.22 32.81 16.60
CA LEU A 477 47.53 33.96 16.02
C LEU A 477 48.54 34.92 15.37
N HIS A 478 48.31 35.26 14.11
CA HIS A 478 49.13 36.19 13.35
C HIS A 478 48.30 37.40 12.94
N GLU A 479 48.73 38.57 13.43
CA GLU A 479 48.17 39.89 13.14
C GLU A 479 48.57 40.32 11.73
N ASN A 480 47.62 40.82 10.93
CA ASN A 480 47.87 41.38 9.61
C ASN A 480 47.88 42.92 9.68
N THR A 481 48.99 43.55 9.27
CA THR A 481 49.08 45.01 9.18
C THR A 481 49.42 45.44 7.75
N GLY A 482 48.40 45.66 6.93
CA GLY A 482 48.53 46.09 5.53
C GLY A 482 49.18 45.05 4.60
N GLY A 483 48.89 43.77 4.82
CA GLY A 483 49.46 42.64 4.07
C GLY A 483 50.78 42.08 4.64
N VAL A 484 51.17 42.50 5.84
CA VAL A 484 52.31 41.94 6.59
C VAL A 484 51.78 41.19 7.80
N PHE A 485 51.93 39.87 7.78
CA PHE A 485 51.58 38.99 8.90
C PHE A 485 52.71 38.90 9.92
N SER A 486 52.38 38.94 11.22
CA SER A 486 53.35 38.70 12.30
C SER A 486 52.73 37.95 13.47
N LEU A 487 53.51 37.04 14.10
CA LEU A 487 53.05 36.26 15.25
C LEU A 487 52.71 37.20 16.42
N LYS A 488 51.42 37.29 16.74
CA LYS A 488 50.86 38.14 17.79
C LYS A 488 50.78 37.41 19.13
N GLN A 489 50.27 36.17 19.12
CA GLN A 489 50.12 35.36 20.33
C GLN A 489 50.21 33.85 20.04
N THR A 490 50.98 33.12 20.84
CA THR A 490 50.83 31.68 21.00
C THR A 490 49.69 31.42 21.97
N LEU A 491 48.56 30.93 21.44
CA LEU A 491 47.32 30.74 22.19
C LEU A 491 47.32 29.45 23.01
N ALA A 492 47.75 28.33 22.42
CA ALA A 492 47.80 27.04 23.11
C ALA A 492 49.04 26.23 22.69
N THR A 493 49.56 25.42 23.61
CA THR A 493 50.71 24.53 23.37
C THR A 493 50.35 23.08 23.64
N ASN A 494 51.19 22.16 23.14
CA ASN A 494 51.05 20.72 23.35
C ASN A 494 51.13 20.25 24.81
N THR A 495 51.53 21.13 25.75
CA THR A 495 51.49 20.83 27.18
C THR A 495 50.11 20.95 27.81
N ILE A 496 49.16 21.60 27.11
CA ILE A 496 47.77 21.78 27.56
C ILE A 496 46.86 20.80 26.82
N ILE A 497 46.91 20.82 25.48
CA ILE A 497 46.12 19.97 24.60
C ILE A 497 46.94 19.58 23.35
N SER A 498 46.77 18.36 22.84
CA SER A 498 47.61 17.81 21.78
C SER A 498 46.89 16.82 20.85
N GLY A 499 47.53 16.50 19.71
CA GLY A 499 46.96 15.68 18.65
C GLY A 499 45.97 16.44 17.77
N TYR A 500 45.44 15.78 16.75
CA TYR A 500 44.69 16.41 15.64
C TYR A 500 43.51 17.27 16.10
N LEU A 501 43.35 18.44 15.47
CA LEU A 501 42.19 19.31 15.57
C LEU A 501 40.90 18.58 15.18
N ARG A 502 39.87 18.73 16.02
CA ARG A 502 38.53 18.12 15.89
C ARG A 502 37.44 19.16 15.71
N ALA A 503 37.53 20.26 16.45
CA ALA A 503 36.64 21.40 16.33
C ALA A 503 37.36 22.69 16.72
N LEU A 504 36.90 23.80 16.15
CA LEU A 504 37.36 25.16 16.43
C LEU A 504 36.16 26.09 16.23
N TYR A 505 35.84 26.90 17.23
CA TYR A 505 34.68 27.82 17.20
C TYR A 505 35.05 29.18 17.80
N PHE A 506 34.35 30.21 17.32
CA PHE A 506 34.56 31.62 17.69
C PHE A 506 33.23 32.26 18.10
N GLU A 507 32.85 32.06 19.35
CA GLU A 507 31.56 32.50 19.91
C GLU A 507 31.77 33.14 21.28
N ASP A 508 30.78 33.91 21.73
CA ASP A 508 30.77 34.49 23.08
C ASP A 508 30.32 33.43 24.11
N PHE A 509 31.29 32.86 24.83
CA PHE A 509 31.06 31.80 25.82
C PHE A 509 30.94 32.32 27.27
N ASP A 510 31.07 33.63 27.50
CA ASP A 510 30.88 34.22 28.82
C ASP A 510 30.00 35.48 28.88
N GLY A 511 29.44 35.92 27.74
CA GLY A 511 28.43 36.96 27.63
C GLY A 511 28.99 38.39 27.67
N ASP A 512 30.28 38.59 27.37
CA ASP A 512 30.93 39.93 27.40
C ASP A 512 30.87 40.70 26.07
N GLY A 513 30.30 40.10 25.03
CA GLY A 513 30.13 40.66 23.69
C GLY A 513 31.31 40.44 22.75
N LYS A 514 32.27 39.57 23.10
CA LYS A 514 33.44 39.25 22.26
C LYS A 514 33.46 37.76 21.94
N LYS A 515 33.80 37.43 20.70
CA LYS A 515 34.04 36.03 20.29
C LYS A 515 35.30 35.50 20.97
N ASP A 516 35.13 34.56 21.89
CA ASP A 516 36.19 33.75 22.49
C ASP A 516 36.62 32.63 21.52
N ILE A 517 37.56 31.77 21.94
CA ILE A 517 37.96 30.58 21.16
C ILE A 517 37.69 29.31 21.95
N LEU A 518 36.89 28.40 21.39
CA LEU A 518 36.78 27.01 21.83
C LEU A 518 37.54 26.09 20.87
N ILE A 519 38.47 25.29 21.39
CA ILE A 519 39.27 24.34 20.62
C ILE A 519 39.13 22.92 21.17
N ALA A 520 38.84 21.96 20.30
CA ALA A 520 38.86 20.53 20.62
C ALA A 520 39.87 19.79 19.74
N VAL A 521 40.69 18.96 20.37
CA VAL A 521 41.72 18.12 19.74
C VAL A 521 41.65 16.70 20.28
N ALA A 522 42.42 15.77 19.71
CA ALA A 522 42.40 14.37 20.10
C ALA A 522 42.63 14.09 21.61
N SER A 523 43.38 14.94 22.33
CA SER A 523 43.63 14.76 23.78
C SER A 523 42.70 15.56 24.71
N GLY A 524 41.81 16.42 24.21
CA GLY A 524 41.05 17.30 25.09
C GLY A 524 40.34 18.47 24.41
N MET A 525 39.64 19.28 25.21
CA MET A 525 38.93 20.49 24.80
C MET A 525 39.26 21.64 25.75
N ALA A 526 39.54 22.83 25.23
CA ALA A 526 39.86 24.02 26.00
C ALA A 526 39.19 25.28 25.43
N TRP A 527 38.91 26.24 26.31
CA TRP A 527 38.36 27.56 26.00
C TRP A 527 39.39 28.65 26.31
N MET A 528 39.43 29.72 25.51
CA MET A 528 40.32 30.87 25.67
C MET A 528 39.51 32.15 25.51
N LYS A 529 39.35 32.89 26.62
CA LYS A 529 38.63 34.16 26.65
C LYS A 529 39.32 35.21 25.77
N ASN A 530 38.54 35.98 25.00
CA ASN A 530 38.99 37.14 24.25
C ASN A 530 38.85 38.41 25.12
N TYR A 531 39.96 39.12 25.35
CA TYR A 531 39.94 40.40 26.05
C TYR A 531 39.75 41.60 25.09
N GLY A 532 39.89 41.38 23.77
CA GLY A 532 39.84 42.37 22.70
C GLY A 532 41.22 42.67 22.11
N SER A 533 41.27 43.24 20.91
CA SER A 533 42.51 43.68 20.22
C SER A 533 43.58 42.58 20.12
N LEU A 534 43.18 41.39 19.67
CA LEU A 534 44.01 40.18 19.53
C LEU A 534 44.65 39.68 20.84
N VAL A 535 44.11 40.03 22.01
CA VAL A 535 44.58 39.55 23.32
C VAL A 535 43.66 38.47 23.88
N PHE A 536 44.13 37.24 23.94
CA PHE A 536 43.40 36.10 24.51
C PHE A 536 44.00 35.64 25.85
N GLY A 537 43.16 35.07 26.72
CA GLY A 537 43.55 34.49 28.00
C GLY A 537 44.21 33.12 27.91
N GLU A 538 44.78 32.68 29.04
CA GLU A 538 45.35 31.33 29.19
C GLU A 538 44.27 30.24 28.96
N PRO A 539 44.57 29.15 28.24
CA PRO A 539 43.57 28.13 27.91
C PRO A 539 43.02 27.40 29.14
N LYS A 540 41.71 27.49 29.35
CA LYS A 540 40.97 26.75 30.37
C LYS A 540 40.56 25.39 29.83
N LEU A 541 41.13 24.33 30.40
CA LEU A 541 40.85 22.94 30.01
C LEU A 541 39.45 22.52 30.48
N LEU A 542 38.54 22.24 29.54
CA LEU A 542 37.15 21.83 29.81
C LEU A 542 36.99 20.29 29.77
N TYR A 543 37.77 19.61 28.95
CA TYR A 543 37.78 18.13 28.85
C TYR A 543 39.18 17.57 28.70
N ASN A 544 39.48 16.51 29.46
CA ASN A 544 40.74 15.75 29.42
C ASN A 544 40.54 14.26 29.76
N GLY A 545 39.35 13.72 29.43
CA GLY A 545 39.00 12.33 29.72
C GLY A 545 39.69 11.31 28.81
N ALA A 546 39.45 10.02 29.08
CA ALA A 546 40.13 8.93 28.41
C ALA A 546 39.75 8.74 26.93
N ASN A 547 38.57 9.20 26.50
CA ASN A 547 38.09 9.05 25.13
C ASN A 547 38.37 10.32 24.33
N SER A 548 38.91 10.23 23.12
CA SER A 548 39.14 11.42 22.29
C SER A 548 37.83 12.16 21.94
N PRO A 549 37.81 13.51 21.92
CA PRO A 549 36.80 14.30 21.24
C PRO A 549 36.62 13.87 19.77
N LEU A 550 35.37 13.85 19.32
CA LEU A 550 34.96 13.48 17.96
C LEU A 550 34.13 14.55 17.28
N MET A 551 33.21 15.13 18.05
CA MET A 551 32.21 16.09 17.61
C MET A 551 32.04 17.09 18.75
N VAL A 552 31.95 18.36 18.40
CA VAL A 552 31.46 19.42 19.28
C VAL A 552 30.27 20.05 18.55
N ASP A 553 29.32 20.55 19.32
CA ASP A 553 28.18 21.34 18.85
C ASP A 553 27.89 22.43 19.89
N ILE A 554 27.38 23.57 19.44
CA ILE A 554 27.20 24.76 20.28
C ILE A 554 25.83 25.37 20.01
N SER A 555 25.13 25.74 21.08
CA SER A 555 23.92 26.55 21.06
C SER A 555 23.73 27.11 22.47
N ASP A 556 23.08 28.26 22.60
CA ASP A 556 22.36 28.55 23.83
C ASP A 556 21.16 27.58 23.89
N VAL A 557 21.21 26.63 24.83
CA VAL A 557 20.19 25.59 25.04
C VAL A 557 19.16 26.03 26.08
N ASN A 558 19.46 27.07 26.84
CA ASN A 558 18.75 27.42 28.06
C ASN A 558 18.13 28.85 28.05
N HIS A 559 18.45 29.62 27.01
CA HIS A 559 18.09 31.01 26.78
C HIS A 559 18.58 32.01 27.84
N ASP A 560 19.75 31.76 28.46
CA ASP A 560 20.43 32.73 29.34
C ASP A 560 21.35 33.71 28.60
N GLY A 561 21.55 33.53 27.30
CA GLY A 561 22.40 34.36 26.45
C GLY A 561 23.88 33.96 26.44
N ILE A 562 24.23 32.81 27.01
CA ILE A 562 25.59 32.26 27.02
C ILE A 562 25.61 30.93 26.27
N MET A 563 26.60 30.74 25.40
CA MET A 563 26.68 29.52 24.58
C MET A 563 27.00 28.26 25.41
N ASP A 564 26.18 27.22 25.27
CA ASP A 564 26.42 25.89 25.83
C ASP A 564 27.19 24.99 24.84
N VAL A 565 27.90 23.97 25.34
CA VAL A 565 28.77 23.10 24.53
C VAL A 565 28.39 21.62 24.69
N LEU A 566 28.03 20.98 23.59
CA LEU A 566 27.72 19.55 23.51
C LEU A 566 28.90 18.77 22.92
N LEU A 567 29.63 18.05 23.77
CA LEU A 567 30.81 17.27 23.40
C LEU A 567 30.45 15.79 23.20
N SER A 568 30.73 15.23 22.02
CA SER A 568 30.75 13.78 21.80
C SER A 568 32.17 13.23 21.77
N THR A 569 32.40 12.15 22.52
CA THR A 569 33.71 11.50 22.67
C THR A 569 33.68 10.05 22.21
N GLY A 570 34.82 9.50 21.80
CA GLY A 570 34.96 8.06 21.61
C GLY A 570 36.31 7.53 21.12
N GLU A 571 36.58 6.26 21.46
CA GLU A 571 37.77 5.48 21.12
C GLU A 571 37.40 4.02 20.77
N ILE A 572 38.10 3.39 19.81
CA ILE A 572 37.99 1.95 19.53
C ILE A 572 39.07 1.20 20.31
N ILE A 573 38.70 0.57 21.42
CA ILE A 573 39.61 -0.30 22.20
C ILE A 573 39.23 -1.76 21.94
N THR A 574 40.14 -2.55 21.37
CA THR A 574 39.96 -4.00 21.13
C THR A 574 38.70 -4.39 20.32
N GLY A 575 38.25 -3.50 19.41
CA GLY A 575 37.03 -3.69 18.62
C GLY A 575 35.74 -3.31 19.36
N ILE A 576 35.84 -2.81 20.59
CA ILE A 576 34.73 -2.22 21.34
C ILE A 576 34.82 -0.69 21.19
N ALA A 577 33.71 -0.11 20.74
CA ALA A 577 33.49 1.32 20.75
C ALA A 577 33.21 1.80 22.19
N LEU A 578 34.02 2.72 22.69
CA LEU A 578 33.81 3.46 23.93
C LEU A 578 33.56 4.93 23.59
N GLY A 579 32.75 5.63 24.39
CA GLY A 579 32.37 7.00 24.13
C GLY A 579 31.31 7.53 25.10
N SER A 580 31.05 8.83 25.02
CA SER A 580 30.02 9.52 25.83
C SER A 580 29.64 10.86 25.19
N VAL A 581 28.37 11.26 25.33
CA VAL A 581 27.88 12.61 25.09
C VAL A 581 27.84 13.37 26.42
N ILE A 582 28.39 14.59 26.43
CA ILE A 582 28.55 15.44 27.63
C ILE A 582 28.10 16.86 27.28
N LEU A 583 27.15 17.40 28.04
CA LEU A 583 26.67 18.78 27.93
C LEU A 583 27.42 19.66 28.95
N TYR A 584 28.05 20.73 28.51
CA TYR A 584 28.60 21.78 29.36
C TYR A 584 27.72 23.01 29.23
N LEU A 585 27.08 23.41 30.33
CA LEU A 585 26.30 24.63 30.34
C LEU A 585 27.22 25.86 30.42
N GLY A 586 26.89 26.94 29.71
CA GLY A 586 27.61 28.22 29.71
C GLY A 586 27.68 28.87 31.10
N SER A 587 28.65 29.75 31.31
CA SER A 587 28.76 30.52 32.55
C SER A 587 29.75 31.68 32.43
N GLN A 588 29.40 32.85 32.98
CA GLN A 588 30.24 34.06 32.98
C GLN A 588 31.61 33.88 33.67
N ASP A 589 31.72 32.98 34.66
CA ASP A 589 32.99 32.64 35.33
C ASP A 589 33.71 31.45 34.65
N ALA A 590 33.11 30.90 33.58
CA ALA A 590 33.49 29.70 32.85
C ALA A 590 33.77 28.46 33.73
N ASN A 591 33.25 28.41 34.96
CA ASN A 591 33.44 27.29 35.88
C ASN A 591 32.41 26.20 35.60
N VAL A 592 32.48 25.68 34.38
CA VAL A 592 31.48 24.79 33.78
C VAL A 592 31.81 23.33 34.08
N THR A 593 30.83 22.57 34.57
CA THR A 593 30.96 21.14 34.86
C THR A 593 30.14 20.33 33.87
N GLY A 594 30.79 19.46 33.09
CA GLY A 594 30.11 18.63 32.09
C GLY A 594 29.12 17.63 32.71
N LEU A 595 27.86 17.71 32.29
CA LEU A 595 26.78 16.80 32.58
C LEU A 595 26.82 15.62 31.59
N PRO A 596 27.07 14.37 32.04
CA PRO A 596 27.06 13.21 31.15
C PRO A 596 25.62 12.84 30.75
N ILE A 597 25.29 13.05 29.48
CA ILE A 597 23.97 12.72 28.90
C ILE A 597 23.82 11.21 28.67
N THR A 598 24.93 10.51 28.42
CA THR A 598 24.93 9.05 28.16
C THR A 598 25.82 8.30 29.14
N GLN A 599 25.38 7.11 29.57
CA GLN A 599 26.24 6.09 30.18
C GLN A 599 26.19 4.83 29.30
N GLY A 600 27.33 4.36 28.79
CA GLY A 600 27.36 3.14 27.97
C GLY A 600 28.56 2.99 27.02
N TYR A 601 28.45 2.01 26.13
CA TYR A 601 29.44 1.64 25.11
C TYR A 601 28.94 2.05 23.72
N GLY A 602 29.73 2.80 22.95
CA GLY A 602 29.42 3.21 21.59
C GLY A 602 30.23 4.42 21.13
N TYR A 603 30.38 4.61 19.83
CA TYR A 603 30.74 5.91 19.25
C TYR A 603 29.44 6.70 19.16
N HIS A 604 29.42 7.90 19.71
CA HIS A 604 28.26 8.79 19.65
C HIS A 604 28.62 10.01 18.81
N ARG A 605 27.67 10.45 17.99
CA ARG A 605 27.59 11.85 17.55
C ARG A 605 26.33 12.44 18.15
N ALA A 606 26.38 13.72 18.50
CA ALA A 606 25.26 14.44 19.07
C ALA A 606 25.15 15.85 18.47
N ARG A 607 23.93 16.37 18.44
CA ARG A 607 23.54 17.68 17.92
C ARG A 607 22.49 18.32 18.81
N PHE A 608 22.48 19.64 18.87
CA PHE A 608 21.35 20.44 19.30
C PHE A 608 20.33 20.59 18.16
N ALA A 609 19.04 20.55 18.49
CA ALA A 609 17.94 20.71 17.55
C ALA A 609 16.66 21.09 18.30
N ASP A 610 15.80 21.97 17.78
CA ASP A 610 14.45 22.12 18.36
C ASP A 610 13.59 20.98 17.81
N LEU A 611 13.14 20.07 18.67
CA LEU A 611 12.36 18.89 18.29
C LEU A 611 10.91 18.98 18.76
N ASN A 612 10.42 20.17 19.13
CA ASN A 612 9.07 20.35 19.65
C ASN A 612 8.48 21.77 19.50
N SER A 613 9.06 22.60 18.63
CA SER A 613 8.70 24.00 18.39
C SER A 613 8.53 24.81 19.69
N THR A 614 9.27 24.47 20.75
CA THR A 614 9.23 25.25 22.01
C THR A 614 10.20 26.43 21.99
N GLY A 615 11.09 26.49 21.00
CA GLY A 615 12.26 27.35 20.94
C GLY A 615 13.48 26.74 21.64
N TRP A 616 13.31 25.78 22.55
CA TRP A 616 14.40 25.19 23.32
C TRP A 616 15.11 24.13 22.47
N LYS A 617 16.44 24.10 22.49
CA LYS A 617 17.19 23.06 21.78
C LYS A 617 17.24 21.78 22.62
N ASP A 618 16.74 20.71 22.05
CA ASP A 618 16.88 19.34 22.53
C ASP A 618 18.18 18.71 22.05
N ILE A 619 18.51 17.50 22.54
CA ILE A 619 19.71 16.76 22.12
C ILE A 619 19.31 15.51 21.33
N VAL A 620 19.78 15.43 20.09
CA VAL A 620 19.74 14.22 19.25
C VAL A 620 21.09 13.53 19.30
N PHE A 621 21.14 12.20 19.49
CA PHE A 621 22.40 11.45 19.45
C PHE A 621 22.26 10.00 18.98
N SER A 622 23.34 9.45 18.42
CA SER A 622 23.38 8.06 17.92
C SER A 622 23.93 7.07 18.94
N LYS A 623 23.39 5.84 18.98
CA LYS A 623 23.95 4.67 19.68
C LYS A 623 23.97 3.45 18.76
N LYS A 624 24.66 2.39 19.20
CA LYS A 624 24.63 1.07 18.53
C LYS A 624 23.20 0.49 18.37
N GLU A 625 22.27 0.92 19.23
CA GLU A 625 20.88 0.43 19.28
C GLU A 625 19.88 1.34 18.53
N GLY A 626 20.37 2.34 17.78
CA GLY A 626 19.57 3.30 17.02
C GLY A 626 19.83 4.76 17.43
N MET A 627 18.98 5.65 16.93
CA MET A 627 18.96 7.07 17.31
C MET A 627 18.20 7.29 18.62
N HIS A 628 18.58 8.33 19.36
CA HIS A 628 17.98 8.70 20.64
C HIS A 628 17.82 10.22 20.73
N THR A 629 16.84 10.65 21.51
CA THR A 629 16.58 12.06 21.78
C THR A 629 16.49 12.32 23.29
N VAL A 630 16.84 13.53 23.70
CA VAL A 630 16.64 14.06 25.04
C VAL A 630 15.89 15.36 24.90
N LEU A 631 14.64 15.39 25.35
CA LEU A 631 13.89 16.62 25.46
C LEU A 631 14.42 17.39 26.67
N LEU A 632 14.74 18.67 26.50
CA LEU A 632 15.36 19.54 27.50
C LEU A 632 14.38 20.53 28.14
N ASP A 633 13.11 20.14 28.26
CA ASP A 633 12.06 20.83 29.04
C ASP A 633 12.52 21.28 30.45
N ASN A 634 13.46 20.53 31.06
CA ASN A 634 14.13 20.91 32.31
C ASN A 634 15.51 20.23 32.44
N ILE A 635 16.55 21.04 32.35
CA ILE A 635 17.98 20.65 32.38
C ILE A 635 18.39 19.86 33.65
N THR A 636 17.63 19.95 34.75
CA THR A 636 17.97 19.30 36.03
C THR A 636 17.74 17.78 36.07
N SER A 637 17.05 17.19 35.10
CA SER A 637 16.88 15.73 34.98
C SER A 637 16.51 15.33 33.54
N PRO A 638 17.50 15.09 32.65
CA PRO A 638 17.24 14.76 31.24
C PRO A 638 16.46 13.45 31.09
N VAL A 639 15.30 13.52 30.43
CA VAL A 639 14.48 12.34 30.09
C VAL A 639 14.95 11.82 28.73
N ILE A 640 15.64 10.67 28.72
CA ILE A 640 16.11 10.05 27.49
C ILE A 640 14.98 9.23 26.88
N ASN A 641 14.42 9.72 25.77
CA ASN A 641 13.48 8.97 24.95
C ASN A 641 14.25 8.15 23.90
N ARG A 642 13.84 6.88 23.72
CA ARG A 642 14.36 6.04 22.65
C ARG A 642 13.36 6.08 21.49
N ILE A 643 13.81 6.56 20.33
CA ILE A 643 13.04 6.41 19.10
C ILE A 643 13.58 5.16 18.38
N ASN A 644 12.74 4.13 18.27
CA ASN A 644 13.15 2.87 17.64
C ASN A 644 13.14 3.02 16.12
N PHE A 645 14.31 3.32 15.55
CA PHE A 645 14.58 3.20 14.12
C PHE A 645 15.60 2.11 13.85
N ASP A 646 15.41 1.38 12.75
CA ASP A 646 16.43 0.48 12.18
C ASP A 646 17.47 1.29 11.38
N ALA A 647 17.95 2.37 12.00
CA ALA A 647 19.09 3.12 11.53
C ALA A 647 20.31 2.21 11.66
N GLY A 648 20.76 1.67 10.53
CA GLY A 648 21.91 0.77 10.46
C GLY A 648 23.17 1.37 11.10
N SER A 649 24.21 0.55 11.28
CA SER A 649 25.37 0.85 12.15
C SER A 649 26.22 2.10 11.83
N ASN A 650 25.84 2.92 10.85
CA ASN A 650 26.48 4.20 10.53
C ASN A 650 25.87 5.34 11.34
N ASN A 651 26.65 5.86 12.29
CA ASN A 651 26.37 7.04 13.12
C ASN A 651 26.36 8.38 12.34
N ASN A 652 25.91 8.40 11.09
CA ASN A 652 25.80 9.60 10.25
C ASN A 652 24.33 10.05 10.20
N PHE A 653 24.08 11.22 10.78
CA PHE A 653 22.83 11.95 10.66
C PHE A 653 23.13 13.45 10.52
N ASN A 654 22.18 14.18 9.94
CA ASN A 654 22.13 15.63 9.87
C ASN A 654 20.79 16.10 10.47
N ILE A 655 20.66 17.40 10.77
CA ILE A 655 19.40 17.98 11.25
C ILE A 655 19.15 19.32 10.57
N SER A 656 17.96 19.50 10.02
CA SER A 656 17.46 20.72 9.39
C SER A 656 15.94 20.65 9.35
N ASP A 657 15.23 21.76 9.48
CA ASP A 657 13.84 21.84 9.01
C ASP A 657 13.85 21.55 7.48
N LEU A 658 13.03 20.59 7.02
CA LEU A 658 12.94 20.20 5.60
C LEU A 658 11.59 20.52 4.94
N ASP A 659 10.52 20.74 5.72
CA ASP A 659 9.18 21.02 5.19
C ASP A 659 8.65 22.42 5.54
N GLY A 660 9.44 23.22 6.26
CA GLY A 660 9.18 24.62 6.60
C GLY A 660 8.17 24.78 7.74
N ASP A 661 7.93 23.73 8.53
CA ASP A 661 6.96 23.76 9.63
C ASP A 661 7.50 24.39 10.93
N GLY A 662 8.83 24.56 11.03
CA GLY A 662 9.55 25.11 12.18
C GLY A 662 10.18 24.07 13.12
N ASP A 663 9.86 22.78 12.96
CA ASP A 663 10.52 21.69 13.68
C ASP A 663 11.75 21.16 12.92
N ALA A 664 12.80 20.74 13.63
CA ALA A 664 14.04 20.35 12.98
C ALA A 664 14.11 18.84 12.66
N ASP A 665 14.09 18.47 11.38
CA ASP A 665 14.09 17.08 10.90
C ASP A 665 15.43 16.36 11.02
N ILE A 666 15.39 15.14 11.56
CA ILE A 666 16.58 14.29 11.72
C ILE A 666 16.78 13.36 10.51
N ILE A 667 17.64 13.80 9.58
CA ILE A 667 18.04 13.03 8.39
C ILE A 667 19.13 12.02 8.74
N SER A 668 18.88 10.72 8.59
CA SER A 668 19.93 9.68 8.68
C SER A 668 20.19 9.01 7.34
N ALA A 669 21.42 8.56 7.10
CA ALA A 669 21.82 7.84 5.89
C ALA A 669 22.59 6.55 6.23
N SER A 670 21.98 5.40 5.95
CA SER A 670 22.58 4.07 6.20
C SER A 670 23.39 3.55 5.00
N ALA A 671 24.36 2.67 5.27
CA ALA A 671 25.06 1.92 4.21
C ALA A 671 24.20 0.81 3.57
N SER A 672 23.03 0.49 4.16
CA SER A 672 22.08 -0.52 3.64
C SER A 672 21.11 0.03 2.57
N GLY A 673 21.20 1.33 2.26
CA GLY A 673 20.31 2.05 1.36
C GLY A 673 20.13 3.49 1.85
N SER A 674 19.91 4.43 0.93
CA SER A 674 19.60 5.84 1.25
C SER A 674 18.16 5.97 1.78
N SER A 675 17.87 5.33 2.91
CA SER A 675 16.64 5.54 3.67
C SER A 675 16.74 6.89 4.36
N PHE A 676 16.29 7.95 3.68
CA PHE A 676 16.10 9.25 4.32
C PHE A 676 14.93 9.13 5.29
N TYR A 677 15.21 9.36 6.57
CA TYR A 677 14.18 9.59 7.57
C TYR A 677 13.98 11.10 7.67
N ILE A 678 12.73 11.55 7.54
CA ILE A 678 12.27 12.88 7.92
C ILE A 678 11.56 12.65 9.26
N ILE A 679 11.90 13.46 10.26
CA ILE A 679 11.45 13.28 11.63
C ILE A 679 11.13 14.66 12.14
N ASN A 680 9.93 15.16 11.77
CA ASN A 680 9.38 16.35 12.38
C ASN A 680 9.43 16.10 13.90
N GLY A 681 9.73 17.17 14.63
CA GLY A 681 9.68 17.16 16.07
C GLY A 681 8.36 16.57 16.58
N VAL A 682 8.42 15.91 17.74
CA VAL A 682 7.25 15.34 18.45
C VAL A 682 6.65 14.04 17.91
N PHE A 683 6.07 13.32 18.87
CA PHE A 683 5.19 12.17 18.72
C PHE A 683 4.17 12.29 17.58
N ILE A 684 3.82 11.15 17.00
CA ILE A 684 2.88 10.99 15.88
C ILE A 684 1.45 11.43 16.27
N SER A 685 1.20 12.73 16.28
CA SER A 685 -0.11 13.34 16.48
C SER A 685 -0.72 13.81 15.15
N ASN A 686 -0.80 12.90 14.15
CA ASN A 686 -1.74 12.96 13.02
C ASN A 686 -1.59 11.84 11.98
N ALA A 687 -0.65 10.88 12.11
CA ALA A 687 -0.66 9.75 11.19
C ALA A 687 -1.98 8.97 11.32
N CYS A 688 -2.67 8.85 10.20
CA CYS A 688 -3.72 7.85 10.04
C CYS A 688 -3.11 6.52 9.56
N PRO A 689 -3.77 5.38 9.81
CA PRO A 689 -3.41 4.12 9.20
C PRO A 689 -3.46 4.23 7.67
N SER A 690 -2.51 3.61 6.95
CA SER A 690 -2.45 3.60 5.47
C SER A 690 -3.45 2.63 4.81
N GLY A 691 -4.55 2.29 5.49
CA GLY A 691 -5.51 1.28 5.04
C GLY A 691 -6.31 0.64 6.18
N SER A 692 -6.70 -0.62 5.99
CA SER A 692 -7.58 -1.34 6.92
C SER A 692 -6.91 -1.68 8.26
N VAL A 693 -7.66 -1.53 9.34
CA VAL A 693 -7.24 -1.69 10.74
C VAL A 693 -7.92 -2.92 11.36
N PHE A 694 -7.13 -3.85 11.92
CA PHE A 694 -7.65 -5.09 12.53
C PHE A 694 -7.26 -5.20 14.00
N LEU A 695 -8.17 -4.82 14.90
CA LEU A 695 -7.98 -4.81 16.35
C LEU A 695 -8.67 -6.04 16.96
N ARG A 696 -7.90 -7.07 17.30
CA ARG A 696 -8.44 -8.38 17.72
C ARG A 696 -8.49 -8.60 19.22
N ASN A 697 -7.64 -7.90 19.96
CA ASN A 697 -7.54 -7.95 21.40
C ASN A 697 -7.36 -6.54 22.01
N GLN A 698 -7.47 -6.43 23.34
CA GLN A 698 -7.37 -5.15 24.04
C GLN A 698 -6.00 -4.46 23.86
N GLU A 699 -4.91 -5.25 23.81
CA GLU A 699 -3.55 -4.76 23.58
C GLU A 699 -3.41 -4.02 22.24
N GLN A 700 -4.02 -4.55 21.18
CA GLN A 700 -4.03 -3.91 19.86
C GLN A 700 -4.84 -2.61 19.84
N VAL A 701 -5.93 -2.52 20.61
CA VAL A 701 -6.68 -1.25 20.76
C VAL A 701 -5.85 -0.20 21.49
N SER A 702 -5.12 -0.59 22.54
CA SER A 702 -4.20 0.31 23.24
C SER A 702 -3.04 0.78 22.34
N ALA A 703 -2.42 -0.13 21.58
CA ALA A 703 -1.37 0.21 20.63
C ALA A 703 -1.86 1.09 19.47
N TYR A 704 -3.11 0.91 19.01
CA TYR A 704 -3.74 1.83 18.06
C TYR A 704 -3.89 3.23 18.66
N ALA A 705 -4.38 3.33 19.90
CA ALA A 705 -4.58 4.61 20.58
C ALA A 705 -3.26 5.37 20.80
N GLU A 706 -2.17 4.65 21.11
CA GLU A 706 -0.84 5.22 21.27
C GLU A 706 -0.23 5.71 19.95
N LYS A 707 -0.45 5.00 18.84
CA LYS A 707 0.17 5.31 17.54
C LYS A 707 -0.66 6.21 16.61
N TYR A 708 -1.98 6.08 16.66
CA TYR A 708 -2.94 6.68 15.72
C TYR A 708 -4.13 7.34 16.43
N GLY A 709 -4.07 7.54 17.76
CA GLY A 709 -5.22 7.98 18.57
C GLY A 709 -5.83 9.33 18.20
N MET A 710 -5.13 10.17 17.43
CA MET A 710 -5.65 11.46 16.91
C MET A 710 -6.21 11.37 15.48
N CYS A 711 -6.08 10.24 14.80
CA CYS A 711 -6.53 10.06 13.42
C CYS A 711 -8.06 10.24 13.25
N PRO A 712 -8.53 11.18 12.40
CA PRO A 712 -9.95 11.38 12.14
C PRO A 712 -10.54 10.51 11.02
N VAL A 713 -9.72 9.89 10.17
CA VAL A 713 -10.18 9.14 8.98
C VAL A 713 -9.44 7.82 8.83
N ILE A 714 -10.15 6.69 8.83
CA ILE A 714 -9.57 5.39 8.45
C ILE A 714 -9.80 5.17 6.93
N PRO A 715 -8.74 5.06 6.10
CA PRO A 715 -8.88 4.87 4.65
C PRO A 715 -9.37 3.49 4.21
N GLY A 716 -9.34 2.49 5.10
CA GLY A 716 -9.84 1.13 4.85
C GLY A 716 -10.94 0.69 5.81
N ASP A 717 -11.07 -0.63 5.99
CA ASP A 717 -11.97 -1.24 6.95
C ASP A 717 -11.48 -1.03 8.40
N LEU A 718 -12.39 -0.94 9.37
CA LEU A 718 -12.08 -1.11 10.78
C LEU A 718 -12.75 -2.38 11.31
N PHE A 719 -11.94 -3.37 11.70
CA PHE A 719 -12.39 -4.63 12.29
C PHE A 719 -12.04 -4.70 13.78
N LEU A 720 -13.04 -4.94 14.62
CA LEU A 720 -12.92 -5.12 16.07
C LEU A 720 -13.36 -6.53 16.49
N GLY A 721 -12.50 -7.25 17.20
CA GLY A 721 -12.79 -8.55 17.80
C GLY A 721 -12.21 -9.75 17.04
N LEU A 722 -12.89 -10.90 17.05
CA LEU A 722 -12.34 -12.17 16.54
C LEU A 722 -13.21 -12.80 15.45
N ALA A 723 -12.57 -13.30 14.39
CA ALA A 723 -13.26 -14.02 13.29
C ALA A 723 -13.65 -15.48 13.64
N LYS A 724 -13.28 -15.97 14.83
CA LYS A 724 -13.57 -17.34 15.30
C LYS A 724 -14.53 -17.29 16.49
N LYS A 725 -15.19 -18.42 16.80
CA LYS A 725 -16.21 -18.58 17.88
C LYS A 725 -15.75 -18.29 19.32
N SER A 726 -14.54 -17.77 19.54
CA SER A 726 -14.01 -17.35 20.83
C SER A 726 -14.27 -15.86 21.04
N ASP A 727 -14.78 -15.49 22.21
CA ASP A 727 -15.00 -14.10 22.58
C ASP A 727 -13.66 -13.33 22.64
N SER A 728 -13.67 -12.09 22.16
CA SER A 728 -12.55 -11.14 22.28
C SER A 728 -12.48 -10.58 23.71
N ASP A 729 -11.26 -10.24 24.14
CA ASP A 729 -10.98 -9.62 25.44
C ASP A 729 -11.14 -8.08 25.42
N ILE A 730 -11.45 -7.48 24.26
CA ILE A 730 -11.67 -6.03 24.11
C ILE A 730 -12.84 -5.57 24.99
N GLN A 731 -12.54 -4.68 25.93
CA GLN A 731 -13.49 -4.05 26.84
C GLN A 731 -13.51 -2.52 26.70
N ASP A 732 -12.35 -1.90 26.46
CA ASP A 732 -12.17 -0.45 26.34
C ASP A 732 -11.75 -0.09 24.89
N ILE A 733 -12.55 0.76 24.27
CA ILE A 733 -12.32 1.31 22.92
C ILE A 733 -12.28 2.83 22.92
N SER A 734 -12.17 3.49 24.08
CA SER A 734 -12.16 4.96 24.22
C SER A 734 -11.05 5.63 23.39
N GLY A 735 -9.91 4.96 23.19
CA GLY A 735 -8.82 5.42 22.32
C GLY A 735 -9.16 5.54 20.83
N LEU A 736 -10.35 5.12 20.39
CA LEU A 736 -10.86 5.30 19.02
C LEU A 736 -11.65 6.61 18.82
N GLN A 737 -11.95 7.35 19.90
CA GLN A 737 -12.94 8.42 19.93
C GLN A 737 -12.76 9.55 18.91
N ASN A 738 -11.56 9.75 18.34
CA ASN A 738 -11.28 10.82 17.38
C ASN A 738 -11.66 10.46 15.94
N ILE A 739 -11.95 9.19 15.63
CA ILE A 739 -12.39 8.78 14.29
C ILE A 739 -13.74 9.42 13.96
N LYS A 740 -13.77 10.15 12.84
CA LYS A 740 -14.97 10.78 12.26
C LYS A 740 -15.48 10.03 11.03
N LYS A 741 -14.56 9.51 10.21
CA LYS A 741 -14.87 8.83 8.96
C LYS A 741 -14.16 7.47 8.85
N ILE A 742 -14.85 6.47 8.33
CA ILE A 742 -14.27 5.19 7.90
C ILE A 742 -14.63 5.02 6.42
N GLN A 743 -13.64 4.87 5.55
CA GLN A 743 -13.87 4.74 4.10
C GLN A 743 -14.20 3.29 3.69
N GLY A 744 -13.72 2.30 4.44
CA GLY A 744 -14.16 0.91 4.31
C GLY A 744 -15.36 0.58 5.22
N ASN A 745 -15.45 -0.70 5.58
CA ASN A 745 -16.48 -1.25 6.45
C ASN A 745 -16.11 -1.10 7.94
N LEU A 746 -17.06 -0.75 8.79
CA LEU A 746 -16.93 -0.93 10.24
C LEU A 746 -17.52 -2.28 10.65
N THR A 747 -16.68 -3.22 11.09
CA THR A 747 -17.11 -4.54 11.56
C THR A 747 -16.71 -4.76 13.02
N ILE A 748 -17.69 -5.04 13.88
CA ILE A 748 -17.47 -5.37 15.30
C ILE A 748 -18.06 -6.76 15.55
N HIS A 749 -17.23 -7.75 15.90
CA HIS A 749 -17.63 -9.15 15.94
C HIS A 749 -17.04 -9.92 17.14
N TYR A 750 -17.90 -10.63 17.88
CA TYR A 750 -17.51 -11.43 19.07
C TYR A 750 -16.88 -10.62 20.22
N SER A 751 -17.38 -9.41 20.48
CA SER A 751 -16.86 -8.53 21.55
C SER A 751 -17.88 -8.31 22.68
N PRO A 752 -18.28 -9.34 23.45
CA PRO A 752 -19.33 -9.25 24.46
C PRO A 752 -18.95 -8.46 25.73
N LEU A 753 -17.66 -8.11 25.88
CA LEU A 753 -17.14 -7.34 27.01
C LEU A 753 -17.22 -5.82 26.82
N ILE A 754 -17.40 -5.34 25.58
CA ILE A 754 -17.66 -3.92 25.27
C ILE A 754 -19.02 -3.54 25.88
N LYS A 755 -19.03 -2.55 26.78
CA LYS A 755 -20.24 -2.11 27.52
C LYS A 755 -20.94 -0.91 26.91
N GLU A 756 -20.20 -0.10 26.16
CA GLU A 756 -20.68 1.07 25.41
C GLU A 756 -19.75 1.32 24.21
N PHE A 757 -20.23 2.02 23.18
CA PHE A 757 -19.47 2.30 21.96
C PHE A 757 -18.85 3.71 21.96
N SER A 758 -18.47 4.23 23.13
CA SER A 758 -17.97 5.60 23.31
C SER A 758 -16.71 5.91 22.48
N GLY A 759 -15.96 4.89 22.06
CA GLY A 759 -14.90 4.98 21.04
C GLY A 759 -15.35 5.47 19.65
N PHE A 760 -16.65 5.57 19.37
CA PHE A 760 -17.18 6.07 18.09
C PHE A 760 -17.95 7.39 18.24
N ILE A 761 -17.83 8.09 19.37
CA ILE A 761 -18.65 9.27 19.69
C ILE A 761 -18.57 10.40 18.66
N ASN A 762 -17.49 10.51 17.89
CA ASN A 762 -17.32 11.50 16.82
C ASN A 762 -17.55 10.94 15.39
N LEU A 763 -17.86 9.64 15.24
CA LEU A 763 -18.05 8.99 13.95
C LEU A 763 -19.33 9.51 13.28
N ASP A 764 -19.18 10.13 12.10
CA ASP A 764 -20.27 10.71 11.30
C ASP A 764 -20.53 9.95 9.99
N THR A 765 -19.54 9.23 9.46
CA THR A 765 -19.59 8.62 8.11
C THR A 765 -18.90 7.25 8.07
N ILE A 766 -19.58 6.26 7.50
CA ILE A 766 -19.01 4.98 7.07
C ILE A 766 -19.30 4.84 5.56
N GLU A 767 -18.29 4.87 4.69
CA GLU A 767 -18.51 4.75 3.23
C GLU A 767 -18.75 3.29 2.80
N GLY A 768 -18.30 2.30 3.59
CA GLY A 768 -18.66 0.89 3.43
C GLY A 768 -19.90 0.48 4.24
N SER A 769 -19.87 -0.75 4.75
CA SER A 769 -20.95 -1.35 5.57
C SER A 769 -20.70 -1.15 7.06
N PHE A 770 -21.77 -1.00 7.84
CA PHE A 770 -21.72 -1.07 9.31
C PHE A 770 -22.28 -2.42 9.79
N ILE A 771 -21.40 -3.28 10.34
CA ILE A 771 -21.71 -4.65 10.75
C ILE A 771 -21.40 -4.80 12.24
N LEU A 772 -22.42 -4.92 13.08
CA LEU A 772 -22.31 -5.18 14.52
C LEU A 772 -22.91 -6.55 14.84
N GLN A 773 -22.04 -7.54 15.02
CA GLN A 773 -22.41 -8.93 15.25
C GLN A 773 -22.00 -9.41 16.65
N ARG A 774 -22.92 -10.09 17.32
CA ARG A 774 -22.71 -10.77 18.61
C ARG A 774 -22.35 -9.84 19.78
N PHE A 775 -22.94 -8.66 19.81
CA PHE A 775 -22.89 -7.75 20.96
C PHE A 775 -23.92 -8.12 22.06
N THR A 776 -23.81 -7.44 23.20
CA THR A 776 -24.56 -7.68 24.46
C THR A 776 -25.16 -6.40 25.07
N THR A 777 -24.87 -5.22 24.50
CA THR A 777 -25.29 -3.92 25.06
C THR A 777 -26.77 -3.62 24.81
N LYS A 778 -27.36 -2.78 25.65
CA LYS A 778 -28.78 -2.38 25.52
C LYS A 778 -29.01 -1.21 24.55
N ASN A 779 -27.95 -0.55 24.12
CA ASN A 779 -28.01 0.66 23.30
C ASN A 779 -26.76 0.76 22.42
N LEU A 780 -26.82 1.71 21.48
CA LEU A 780 -25.76 1.99 20.52
C LEU A 780 -25.04 3.31 20.83
N LYS A 781 -25.04 3.73 22.10
CA LYS A 781 -24.42 4.98 22.57
C LYS A 781 -22.95 5.03 22.18
N GLY A 782 -22.60 6.08 21.43
CA GLY A 782 -21.39 6.16 20.61
C GLY A 782 -21.74 6.53 19.18
N PHE A 783 -22.73 5.87 18.57
CA PHE A 783 -23.13 6.14 17.17
C PHE A 783 -24.07 7.35 17.01
N ASP A 784 -24.25 8.15 18.07
CA ASP A 784 -25.12 9.33 18.17
C ASP A 784 -24.85 10.41 17.11
N ASN A 785 -23.69 10.39 16.45
CA ASN A 785 -23.28 11.31 15.39
C ASN A 785 -23.30 10.70 13.98
N LEU A 786 -23.51 9.38 13.83
CA LEU A 786 -23.48 8.70 12.53
C LEU A 786 -24.62 9.18 11.64
N THR A 787 -24.28 9.63 10.43
CA THR A 787 -25.22 10.19 9.44
C THR A 787 -25.32 9.38 8.15
N TYR A 788 -24.28 8.64 7.80
CA TYR A 788 -24.14 7.98 6.49
C TYR A 788 -23.55 6.58 6.63
N VAL A 789 -24.17 5.60 5.98
CA VAL A 789 -23.64 4.26 5.73
C VAL A 789 -23.74 4.01 4.22
N GLY A 790 -22.62 3.80 3.53
CA GLY A 790 -22.63 3.70 2.06
C GLY A 790 -23.20 2.38 1.55
N ASN A 791 -22.91 1.27 2.23
CA ASN A 791 -23.40 -0.07 1.87
C ASN A 791 -24.43 -0.58 2.90
N HIS A 792 -24.19 -1.75 3.51
CA HIS A 792 -25.17 -2.45 4.35
C HIS A 792 -25.12 -2.00 5.82
N LEU A 793 -26.25 -2.03 6.51
CA LEU A 793 -26.37 -1.89 7.96
C LEU A 793 -26.83 -3.22 8.57
N GLU A 794 -25.92 -4.01 9.14
CA GLU A 794 -26.26 -5.26 9.84
C GLU A 794 -26.05 -5.15 11.36
N LEU A 795 -27.12 -5.43 12.13
CA LEU A 795 -27.12 -5.47 13.59
C LEU A 795 -27.65 -6.83 14.08
N THR A 796 -26.77 -7.70 14.58
CA THR A 796 -27.11 -9.06 15.06
C THR A 796 -26.73 -9.24 16.54
N HIS A 797 -27.72 -9.33 17.43
CA HIS A 797 -27.51 -9.42 18.89
C HIS A 797 -27.37 -10.89 19.38
N THR A 798 -26.56 -11.16 20.42
CA THR A 798 -26.34 -12.56 20.89
C THR A 798 -27.46 -13.16 21.74
N HIS A 799 -28.13 -12.36 22.57
CA HIS A 799 -28.88 -12.92 23.69
C HIS A 799 -30.23 -13.50 23.29
N THR A 800 -30.50 -14.72 23.77
CA THR A 800 -31.84 -15.34 23.84
C THR A 800 -32.65 -14.90 25.06
N ALA A 801 -32.10 -13.99 25.89
CA ALA A 801 -32.75 -13.48 27.09
C ALA A 801 -33.84 -12.46 26.74
N GLN A 802 -35.10 -12.85 26.95
CA GLN A 802 -36.33 -12.16 26.51
C GLN A 802 -36.57 -10.74 27.09
N SER A 803 -35.66 -10.20 27.91
CA SER A 803 -35.89 -9.01 28.76
C SER A 803 -35.04 -7.78 28.43
N LEU A 804 -34.09 -7.87 27.48
CA LEU A 804 -33.25 -6.74 27.08
C LEU A 804 -33.79 -6.09 25.80
N LEU A 805 -34.48 -4.95 25.97
CA LEU A 805 -34.80 -4.05 24.87
C LEU A 805 -33.52 -3.39 24.36
N LEU A 806 -33.20 -3.60 23.09
CA LEU A 806 -32.21 -2.84 22.34
C LEU A 806 -32.81 -1.50 21.93
N ASP A 807 -32.20 -0.43 22.43
CA ASP A 807 -32.41 0.92 21.96
C ASP A 807 -31.57 1.17 20.71
N THR A 808 -32.20 1.73 19.68
CA THR A 808 -31.56 2.08 18.40
C THR A 808 -31.63 3.58 18.14
N ARG A 809 -32.13 4.38 19.09
CA ARG A 809 -32.35 5.84 18.94
C ARG A 809 -31.07 6.61 18.71
N GLU A 810 -29.92 6.06 19.10
CA GLU A 810 -28.61 6.64 18.82
C GLU A 810 -28.27 6.63 17.31
N LEU A 811 -28.93 5.79 16.50
CA LEU A 811 -28.89 5.88 15.02
C LEU A 811 -29.82 6.98 14.45
N GLY A 812 -30.41 7.82 15.31
CA GLY A 812 -31.38 8.89 14.99
C GLY A 812 -30.93 9.94 13.96
N LYS A 813 -29.64 9.98 13.61
CA LYS A 813 -29.08 10.88 12.60
C LYS A 813 -28.74 10.21 11.27
N VAL A 814 -28.81 8.88 11.18
CA VAL A 814 -28.52 8.14 9.94
C VAL A 814 -29.57 8.48 8.89
N LYS A 815 -29.15 9.18 7.84
CA LYS A 815 -29.98 9.68 6.73
C LYS A 815 -29.92 8.82 5.49
N PHE A 816 -28.87 8.03 5.33
CA PHE A 816 -28.62 7.22 4.14
C PHE A 816 -28.04 5.86 4.52
N VAL A 817 -28.57 4.81 3.89
CA VAL A 817 -28.03 3.44 3.88
C VAL A 817 -28.17 2.96 2.43
N GLY A 818 -27.06 2.78 1.72
CA GLY A 818 -27.09 2.51 0.27
C GLY A 818 -27.35 1.04 -0.09
N GLY A 819 -27.25 0.11 0.85
CA GLY A 819 -27.52 -1.32 0.66
C GLY A 819 -28.58 -1.87 1.61
N ASP A 820 -28.42 -3.13 2.01
CA ASP A 820 -29.39 -3.82 2.88
C ASP A 820 -29.39 -3.29 4.31
N ILE A 821 -30.56 -3.31 4.94
CA ILE A 821 -30.79 -3.02 6.35
C ILE A 821 -31.25 -4.31 7.03
N LYS A 822 -30.44 -4.83 7.96
CA LYS A 822 -30.68 -6.14 8.57
C LYS A 822 -30.53 -6.06 10.09
N LEU A 823 -31.63 -6.25 10.82
CA LEU A 823 -31.65 -6.20 12.29
C LEU A 823 -32.24 -7.51 12.84
N LEU A 824 -31.38 -8.31 13.48
CA LEU A 824 -31.73 -9.56 14.15
C LEU A 824 -31.49 -9.37 15.65
N SER A 825 -32.54 -9.08 16.41
CA SER A 825 -32.46 -8.77 17.84
C SER A 825 -33.60 -9.40 18.62
N PRO A 826 -33.37 -9.91 19.85
CA PRO A 826 -34.44 -10.47 20.66
C PRO A 826 -35.57 -9.47 20.90
N ASN A 827 -35.25 -8.20 21.16
CA ASN A 827 -36.23 -7.17 21.50
C ASN A 827 -35.71 -5.77 21.12
N PHE A 828 -36.48 -5.00 20.36
CA PHE A 828 -36.24 -3.60 19.98
C PHE A 828 -37.61 -2.97 19.63
N THR A 829 -37.83 -1.65 19.76
CA THR A 829 -39.16 -1.05 19.49
C THR A 829 -39.33 -0.51 18.07
N ASN A 830 -38.27 0.02 17.47
CA ASN A 830 -38.22 0.55 16.10
C ASN A 830 -36.77 0.48 15.60
N LEU A 831 -36.56 0.66 14.30
CA LEU A 831 -35.26 1.02 13.73
C LEU A 831 -35.10 2.55 13.82
N GLY A 832 -34.07 3.03 14.52
CA GLY A 832 -33.90 4.45 14.83
C GLY A 832 -33.46 5.36 13.69
N ILE A 833 -33.21 4.85 12.48
CA ILE A 833 -32.73 5.65 11.34
C ILE A 833 -33.79 6.66 10.86
N GLN A 834 -33.33 7.70 10.15
CA GLN A 834 -34.25 8.63 9.48
C GLN A 834 -34.86 8.00 8.23
N SER A 835 -36.12 8.36 7.94
CA SER A 835 -36.84 7.82 6.78
C SER A 835 -36.29 8.36 5.46
N GLN A 836 -35.93 7.43 4.58
CA GLN A 836 -35.34 7.70 3.27
C GLN A 836 -36.41 7.62 2.17
N PRO A 837 -36.35 8.42 1.09
CA PRO A 837 -37.31 8.34 -0.02
C PRO A 837 -37.29 6.98 -0.74
N GLU A 838 -36.12 6.34 -0.77
CA GLU A 838 -35.81 5.17 -1.58
C GLU A 838 -34.77 4.32 -0.84
N TYR A 839 -34.98 3.00 -0.77
CA TYR A 839 -34.01 2.03 -0.28
C TYR A 839 -33.64 1.06 -1.40
N PHE A 840 -32.34 0.83 -1.60
CA PHE A 840 -31.84 0.04 -2.73
C PHE A 840 -31.67 -1.45 -2.43
N GLY A 841 -31.50 -1.83 -1.16
CA GLY A 841 -31.35 -3.22 -0.72
C GLY A 841 -32.59 -3.80 -0.01
N ASP A 842 -32.40 -4.99 0.58
CA ASP A 842 -33.38 -5.67 1.43
C ASP A 842 -33.47 -5.01 2.82
N ILE A 843 -34.68 -4.87 3.36
CA ILE A 843 -34.96 -4.45 4.73
C ILE A 843 -35.50 -5.66 5.53
N ILE A 844 -34.62 -6.33 6.28
CA ILE A 844 -34.92 -7.55 7.04
C ILE A 844 -34.88 -7.24 8.54
N LEU A 845 -36.04 -7.10 9.17
CA LEU A 845 -36.20 -6.86 10.60
C LEU A 845 -36.83 -8.08 11.28
N THR A 846 -36.02 -8.85 12.01
CA THR A 846 -36.48 -10.08 12.71
C THR A 846 -36.38 -9.90 14.22
N SER A 847 -37.50 -10.11 14.91
CA SER A 847 -37.57 -10.16 16.37
C SER A 847 -37.63 -11.60 16.91
N TYR A 848 -37.17 -11.84 18.14
CA TYR A 848 -37.39 -13.11 18.85
C TYR A 848 -38.29 -12.99 20.10
N THR A 849 -39.05 -11.89 20.26
CA THR A 849 -40.00 -11.71 21.40
C THR A 849 -41.29 -10.96 21.04
N ASP A 850 -42.37 -11.30 21.76
CA ASP A 850 -43.74 -10.82 21.55
C ASP A 850 -44.00 -9.33 21.86
N ASN A 851 -42.94 -8.52 22.01
CA ASN A 851 -43.01 -7.10 22.37
C ASN A 851 -42.19 -6.17 21.44
N ALA A 852 -41.60 -6.69 20.37
CA ALA A 852 -40.66 -5.94 19.55
C ALA A 852 -41.13 -5.62 18.12
N LEU A 853 -40.50 -4.58 17.56
CA LEU A 853 -40.91 -3.78 16.42
C LEU A 853 -42.40 -3.39 16.51
N THR A 854 -42.69 -2.30 17.23
CA THR A 854 -44.06 -1.81 17.51
C THR A 854 -44.51 -0.68 16.57
N ASN A 855 -43.58 -0.03 15.86
CA ASN A 855 -43.86 0.90 14.77
C ASN A 855 -42.76 0.80 13.70
N ILE A 856 -43.02 1.37 12.52
CA ILE A 856 -42.14 1.40 11.35
C ILE A 856 -41.97 2.83 10.83
N ASP A 857 -41.78 3.80 11.75
CA ASP A 857 -41.75 5.23 11.40
C ASP A 857 -40.60 5.61 10.45
N PHE A 858 -39.57 4.76 10.31
CA PHE A 858 -38.51 4.89 9.31
C PHE A 858 -38.99 4.71 7.85
N LEU A 859 -40.23 4.25 7.63
CA LEU A 859 -40.85 4.15 6.29
C LEU A 859 -41.77 5.34 5.94
N LYS A 860 -41.93 6.31 6.85
CA LYS A 860 -42.94 7.38 6.76
C LYS A 860 -42.89 8.24 5.48
N ASN A 861 -41.69 8.47 4.94
CA ASN A 861 -41.46 9.28 3.74
C ASN A 861 -41.01 8.42 2.53
N THR A 862 -41.01 7.09 2.68
CA THR A 862 -40.49 6.15 1.69
C THR A 862 -41.49 5.91 0.57
N ARG A 863 -41.00 5.98 -0.67
CA ARG A 863 -41.74 5.68 -1.90
C ARG A 863 -41.30 4.37 -2.54
N LYS A 864 -40.02 4.00 -2.43
CA LYS A 864 -39.47 2.83 -3.12
C LYS A 864 -38.61 1.98 -2.21
N ILE A 865 -38.76 0.66 -2.30
CA ILE A 865 -37.86 -0.35 -1.74
C ILE A 865 -37.55 -1.32 -2.88
N HIS A 866 -36.37 -1.23 -3.48
CA HIS A 866 -36.00 -2.07 -4.63
C HIS A 866 -35.89 -3.55 -4.25
N GLY A 867 -35.40 -3.83 -3.04
CA GLY A 867 -35.34 -5.16 -2.45
C GLY A 867 -36.61 -5.56 -1.70
N SER A 868 -36.41 -6.38 -0.68
CA SER A 868 -37.44 -7.07 0.08
C SER A 868 -37.70 -6.35 1.41
N LEU A 869 -38.95 -5.99 1.70
CA LEU A 869 -39.36 -5.57 3.06
C LEU A 869 -39.86 -6.79 3.83
N ASN A 870 -39.00 -7.36 4.69
CA ASN A 870 -39.33 -8.51 5.53
C ASN A 870 -39.37 -8.13 7.02
N LEU A 871 -40.56 -8.12 7.61
CA LEU A 871 -40.82 -7.80 9.01
C LEU A 871 -41.31 -9.06 9.76
N GLU A 872 -40.36 -9.83 10.28
CA GLU A 872 -40.64 -11.10 10.93
C GLU A 872 -40.89 -10.94 12.44
N THR A 873 -41.90 -11.65 12.94
CA THR A 873 -42.20 -11.82 14.37
C THR A 873 -42.38 -10.49 15.13
N CYS A 874 -42.95 -9.49 14.44
CA CYS A 874 -43.08 -8.11 14.92
C CYS A 874 -44.44 -7.82 15.59
N GLN A 875 -44.58 -6.65 16.20
CA GLN A 875 -45.73 -6.25 17.02
C GLN A 875 -46.37 -4.93 16.55
N VAL A 876 -46.14 -4.56 15.29
CA VAL A 876 -46.75 -3.41 14.63
C VAL A 876 -48.27 -3.53 14.62
N THR A 877 -48.98 -2.48 15.03
CA THR A 877 -50.45 -2.46 15.00
C THR A 877 -51.01 -1.91 13.70
N THR A 878 -50.22 -1.14 12.95
CA THR A 878 -50.60 -0.52 11.69
C THR A 878 -49.40 -0.34 10.77
N LEU A 879 -49.63 -0.32 9.45
CA LEU A 879 -48.60 -0.05 8.44
C LEU A 879 -48.76 1.32 7.74
N GLU A 880 -49.65 2.18 8.26
CA GLU A 880 -49.86 3.57 7.83
C GLU A 880 -48.58 4.40 7.60
N PRO A 881 -47.44 4.22 8.32
CA PRO A 881 -46.20 4.90 7.95
C PRO A 881 -45.76 4.61 6.50
N ALA A 882 -45.88 3.37 6.03
CA ALA A 882 -45.48 2.96 4.68
C ALA A 882 -46.55 3.26 3.60
N LYS A 883 -47.56 4.11 3.88
CA LYS A 883 -48.66 4.39 2.95
C LYS A 883 -48.25 5.05 1.62
N ASN A 884 -47.11 5.73 1.59
CA ASN A 884 -46.59 6.41 0.40
C ASN A 884 -45.76 5.48 -0.50
N LEU A 885 -45.65 4.18 -0.15
CA LEU A 885 -44.88 3.20 -0.90
C LEU A 885 -45.57 2.93 -2.26
N GLU A 886 -44.82 3.18 -3.33
CA GLU A 886 -45.17 3.01 -4.75
C GLU A 886 -44.58 1.70 -5.29
N GLU A 887 -43.42 1.27 -4.78
CA GLU A 887 -42.67 0.11 -5.28
C GLU A 887 -42.07 -0.70 -4.13
N VAL A 888 -42.23 -2.03 -4.20
CA VAL A 888 -41.54 -2.99 -3.33
C VAL A 888 -41.21 -4.28 -4.09
N GLY A 889 -39.98 -4.76 -3.96
CA GLY A 889 -39.53 -6.01 -4.59
C GLY A 889 -40.27 -7.24 -4.05
N GLU A 890 -40.17 -7.50 -2.75
CA GLU A 890 -40.87 -8.57 -2.02
C GLU A 890 -41.37 -8.02 -0.68
N PHE A 891 -42.58 -8.40 -0.23
CA PHE A 891 -43.19 -7.81 0.96
C PHE A 891 -43.70 -8.91 1.88
N ILE A 892 -43.05 -9.09 3.03
CA ILE A 892 -43.33 -10.15 3.99
C ILE A 892 -43.54 -9.50 5.36
N ILE A 893 -44.72 -9.67 5.96
CA ILE A 893 -45.02 -9.16 7.31
C ILE A 893 -45.70 -10.25 8.13
N ARG A 894 -45.10 -10.57 9.28
CA ARG A 894 -45.64 -11.53 10.26
C ARG A 894 -45.81 -10.84 11.61
N SER A 895 -47.05 -10.48 11.96
CA SER A 895 -47.35 -9.78 13.22
C SER A 895 -48.69 -10.16 13.84
N GLU A 896 -48.65 -10.62 15.10
CA GLU A 896 -49.86 -11.00 15.86
C GLU A 896 -50.74 -9.82 16.30
N LYS A 897 -50.17 -8.60 16.36
CA LYS A 897 -50.86 -7.38 16.80
C LYS A 897 -51.32 -6.47 15.66
N LEU A 898 -51.06 -6.83 14.39
CA LEU A 898 -51.50 -6.05 13.24
C LEU A 898 -53.02 -5.96 13.19
N GLN A 899 -53.53 -4.73 13.13
CA GLN A 899 -54.97 -4.40 13.10
C GLN A 899 -55.40 -3.81 11.76
N THR A 900 -54.55 -2.97 11.15
CA THR A 900 -54.83 -2.26 9.89
C THR A 900 -53.60 -2.23 8.97
N ILE A 901 -53.81 -2.29 7.66
CA ILE A 901 -52.71 -2.19 6.68
C ILE A 901 -52.54 -0.72 6.24
N GLY A 902 -53.58 -0.08 5.68
CA GLY A 902 -53.58 1.37 5.44
C GLY A 902 -52.56 1.86 4.38
N MET A 903 -51.96 0.94 3.62
CA MET A 903 -50.86 1.21 2.70
C MET A 903 -50.99 0.49 1.35
N GLY A 904 -50.06 0.77 0.44
CA GLY A 904 -49.97 0.09 -0.85
C GLY A 904 -51.00 0.57 -1.88
N SER A 905 -51.68 1.69 -1.65
CA SER A 905 -52.62 2.26 -2.64
C SER A 905 -51.93 2.61 -3.96
N GLU A 906 -50.64 2.97 -3.92
CA GLU A 906 -49.88 3.34 -5.12
C GLU A 906 -49.17 2.15 -5.79
N ILE A 907 -49.09 0.98 -5.13
CA ILE A 907 -48.40 -0.21 -5.65
C ILE A 907 -49.29 -0.90 -6.69
N ASP A 908 -48.84 -0.98 -7.94
CA ASP A 908 -49.56 -1.67 -9.02
C ASP A 908 -49.08 -3.11 -9.27
N SER A 909 -47.86 -3.44 -8.83
CA SER A 909 -47.22 -4.73 -9.04
C SER A 909 -46.16 -5.02 -7.96
N ILE A 910 -45.98 -6.30 -7.64
CA ILE A 910 -44.90 -6.81 -6.77
C ILE A 910 -44.21 -7.95 -7.53
N ASN A 911 -42.89 -7.85 -7.70
CA ASN A 911 -42.13 -8.83 -8.49
C ASN A 911 -41.84 -10.13 -7.71
N GLY A 912 -41.71 -10.02 -6.39
CA GLY A 912 -41.56 -11.11 -5.45
C GLY A 912 -42.89 -11.61 -4.91
N SER A 913 -42.85 -12.09 -3.66
CA SER A 913 -44.00 -12.57 -2.91
C SER A 913 -44.66 -11.43 -2.14
N LEU A 914 -45.94 -11.60 -1.84
CA LEU A 914 -46.67 -10.79 -0.88
C LEU A 914 -47.21 -11.69 0.23
N GLU A 915 -46.55 -11.70 1.38
CA GLU A 915 -46.98 -12.43 2.57
C GLU A 915 -47.43 -11.45 3.66
N ILE A 916 -48.67 -11.60 4.14
CA ILE A 916 -49.19 -10.84 5.29
C ILE A 916 -49.87 -11.82 6.25
N SER A 917 -49.36 -11.94 7.47
CA SER A 917 -49.94 -12.80 8.49
C SER A 917 -50.15 -12.10 9.84
N GLY A 918 -51.35 -12.27 10.42
CA GLY A 918 -51.68 -11.78 11.76
C GLY A 918 -52.92 -12.40 12.38
N THR A 919 -52.89 -12.61 13.69
CA THR A 919 -53.92 -13.36 14.43
C THR A 919 -55.13 -12.51 14.83
N ASN A 920 -54.98 -11.18 14.90
CA ASN A 920 -56.02 -10.23 15.35
C ASN A 920 -56.51 -9.27 14.27
N LEU A 921 -56.26 -9.56 12.98
CA LEU A 921 -56.68 -8.72 11.86
C LEU A 921 -58.22 -8.61 11.76
N VAL A 922 -58.79 -7.50 12.25
CA VAL A 922 -60.25 -7.30 12.32
C VAL A 922 -60.85 -6.84 10.99
N ASP A 923 -60.17 -5.95 10.27
CA ASP A 923 -60.52 -5.51 8.91
C ASP A 923 -59.21 -5.18 8.18
N LEU A 924 -58.72 -6.05 7.28
CA LEU A 924 -57.44 -5.80 6.58
C LEU A 924 -57.49 -4.57 5.66
N PHE A 925 -58.68 -4.17 5.21
CA PHE A 925 -58.85 -3.21 4.13
C PHE A 925 -59.90 -2.16 4.49
N SER A 926 -59.44 -0.93 4.70
CA SER A 926 -60.09 0.19 4.02
C SER A 926 -60.02 -0.07 2.50
N ASP A 927 -60.99 0.41 1.72
CA ASP A 927 -61.04 0.19 0.26
C ASP A 927 -59.79 0.70 -0.52
N SER A 928 -58.87 1.38 0.17
CA SER A 928 -57.57 1.87 -0.31
C SER A 928 -56.39 0.90 -0.18
N SER A 929 -56.42 -0.10 0.72
CA SER A 929 -55.23 -0.93 1.00
C SER A 929 -54.93 -1.87 -0.18
N PHE A 930 -53.73 -1.79 -0.75
CA PHE A 930 -53.33 -2.47 -1.99
C PHE A 930 -54.33 -2.29 -3.16
N ALA A 931 -55.03 -1.15 -3.20
CA ALA A 931 -56.14 -0.95 -4.13
C ALA A 931 -55.75 -0.99 -5.61
N ASN A 932 -54.52 -0.57 -5.98
CA ASN A 932 -54.07 -0.59 -7.37
C ASN A 932 -53.32 -1.87 -7.77
N LEU A 933 -53.05 -2.79 -6.84
CA LEU A 933 -52.24 -3.99 -7.08
C LEU A 933 -52.93 -4.93 -8.08
N LYS A 934 -52.25 -5.23 -9.19
CA LYS A 934 -52.71 -6.13 -10.28
C LYS A 934 -51.93 -7.43 -10.37
N TYR A 935 -50.66 -7.42 -9.97
CA TYR A 935 -49.73 -8.52 -10.28
C TYR A 935 -48.84 -8.87 -9.08
N VAL A 936 -48.72 -10.17 -8.80
CA VAL A 936 -47.74 -10.74 -7.85
C VAL A 936 -46.89 -11.78 -8.59
N GLY A 937 -45.57 -11.57 -8.64
CA GLY A 937 -44.62 -12.35 -9.43
C GLY A 937 -44.15 -13.66 -8.79
N LYS A 938 -44.30 -13.82 -7.47
CA LYS A 938 -44.20 -15.11 -6.77
C LYS A 938 -45.50 -15.45 -6.04
N ASP A 939 -45.43 -15.78 -4.76
CA ASP A 939 -46.54 -16.32 -3.97
C ASP A 939 -47.34 -15.17 -3.27
N LEU A 940 -48.66 -15.33 -3.13
CA LEU A 940 -49.56 -14.40 -2.44
C LEU A 940 -50.20 -15.13 -1.25
N ASP A 941 -49.63 -14.92 -0.06
CA ASP A 941 -49.95 -15.67 1.16
C ASP A 941 -50.55 -14.74 2.21
N LEU A 942 -51.84 -14.91 2.51
CA LEU A 942 -52.61 -13.99 3.35
C LEU A 942 -53.25 -14.76 4.50
N TYR A 943 -52.90 -14.42 5.74
CA TYR A 943 -53.44 -15.05 6.95
C TYR A 943 -54.19 -14.03 7.81
N ALA A 944 -55.52 -14.18 7.87
CA ALA A 944 -56.44 -13.13 8.30
C ALA A 944 -57.71 -13.66 8.99
N LYS A 945 -58.39 -12.86 9.82
CA LYS A 945 -59.73 -13.24 10.29
C LYS A 945 -60.82 -12.93 9.25
N TYR A 946 -60.74 -11.77 8.63
CA TYR A 946 -61.69 -11.30 7.60
C TYR A 946 -60.92 -10.77 6.39
N MET A 947 -61.13 -11.35 5.20
CA MET A 947 -60.50 -10.94 3.95
C MET A 947 -61.45 -10.11 3.08
N ARG A 948 -60.96 -8.95 2.62
CA ARG A 948 -61.59 -7.96 1.72
C ARG A 948 -60.48 -7.45 0.77
N GLY A 949 -60.71 -6.38 0.01
CA GLY A 949 -59.64 -5.75 -0.80
C GLY A 949 -59.01 -6.66 -1.86
N PHE A 950 -57.81 -6.31 -2.34
CA PHE A 950 -57.12 -6.97 -3.47
C PHE A 950 -58.02 -7.22 -4.71
N SER A 951 -59.10 -6.45 -4.87
CA SER A 951 -60.11 -6.65 -5.91
C SER A 951 -59.57 -6.45 -7.33
N ASN A 952 -58.49 -5.69 -7.46
CA ASN A 952 -57.80 -5.41 -8.71
C ASN A 952 -56.68 -6.41 -9.06
N VAL A 953 -56.36 -7.40 -8.21
CA VAL A 953 -55.34 -8.42 -8.53
C VAL A 953 -55.85 -9.30 -9.66
N GLU A 954 -55.15 -9.26 -10.79
CA GLU A 954 -55.45 -10.02 -12.01
C GLU A 954 -54.66 -11.33 -12.08
N LYS A 955 -53.42 -11.36 -11.57
CA LYS A 955 -52.53 -12.54 -11.68
C LYS A 955 -51.64 -12.74 -10.45
N VAL A 956 -51.51 -14.00 -10.04
CA VAL A 956 -50.49 -14.50 -9.11
C VAL A 956 -49.68 -15.57 -9.84
N MET A 957 -48.38 -15.37 -10.03
CA MET A 957 -47.56 -16.32 -10.81
C MET A 957 -47.12 -17.54 -9.99
N GLY A 958 -47.06 -17.40 -8.67
CA GLY A 958 -46.78 -18.48 -7.72
C GLY A 958 -48.05 -19.12 -7.16
N THR A 959 -47.98 -19.42 -5.88
CA THR A 959 -49.02 -20.00 -5.03
C THR A 959 -49.90 -18.90 -4.47
N LEU A 960 -51.20 -19.16 -4.35
CA LEU A 960 -52.16 -18.26 -3.70
C LEU A 960 -52.74 -18.95 -2.45
N SER A 961 -52.45 -18.40 -1.26
CA SER A 961 -52.89 -18.96 0.03
C SER A 961 -53.73 -17.99 0.88
N PRO A 962 -55.00 -17.72 0.53
CA PRO A 962 -55.89 -16.86 1.30
C PRO A 962 -56.51 -17.63 2.48
N ASN A 963 -55.78 -17.72 3.58
CA ASN A 963 -56.11 -18.51 4.77
C ASN A 963 -56.81 -17.65 5.84
N GLY A 964 -58.13 -17.77 5.98
CA GLY A 964 -58.84 -16.92 6.94
C GLY A 964 -60.31 -17.23 7.14
N LYS A 965 -60.84 -16.93 8.34
CA LYS A 965 -62.17 -17.39 8.77
C LYS A 965 -63.31 -16.90 7.88
N THR A 966 -63.23 -15.73 7.25
CA THR A 966 -64.28 -15.23 6.37
C THR A 966 -63.69 -14.47 5.17
N ILE A 967 -64.17 -14.81 3.97
CA ILE A 967 -63.84 -14.14 2.70
C ILE A 967 -65.07 -13.37 2.23
N ASP A 968 -64.97 -12.05 2.13
CA ASP A 968 -66.09 -11.15 1.82
C ASP A 968 -66.23 -10.81 0.32
N PHE A 969 -67.32 -10.11 -0.02
CA PHE A 969 -67.59 -9.63 -1.37
C PHE A 969 -66.41 -8.82 -1.96
N GLY A 970 -66.08 -9.07 -3.23
CA GLY A 970 -65.06 -8.33 -3.98
C GLY A 970 -63.60 -8.77 -3.78
N PHE A 971 -63.31 -9.67 -2.83
CA PHE A 971 -61.95 -10.19 -2.66
C PHE A 971 -61.50 -11.00 -3.88
N LEU A 972 -60.39 -10.57 -4.50
CA LEU A 972 -59.81 -11.17 -5.71
C LEU A 972 -60.80 -11.28 -6.88
N GLU A 973 -61.73 -10.32 -7.01
CA GLU A 973 -62.79 -10.32 -8.03
C GLU A 973 -62.25 -10.37 -9.47
N LYS A 974 -61.12 -9.69 -9.74
CA LYS A 974 -60.49 -9.65 -11.07
C LYS A 974 -59.45 -10.75 -11.32
N LEU A 975 -59.24 -11.67 -10.39
CA LEU A 975 -58.21 -12.69 -10.52
C LEU A 975 -58.54 -13.64 -11.70
N ASP A 976 -57.68 -13.63 -12.71
CA ASP A 976 -57.78 -14.46 -13.91
C ASP A 976 -56.83 -15.67 -13.86
N TYR A 977 -55.67 -15.57 -13.18
CA TYR A 977 -54.61 -16.59 -13.25
C TYR A 977 -53.88 -16.86 -11.92
N VAL A 978 -53.67 -18.15 -11.61
CA VAL A 978 -52.76 -18.64 -10.56
C VAL A 978 -51.77 -19.63 -11.16
N GLY A 979 -50.47 -19.34 -11.11
CA GLY A 979 -49.46 -20.10 -11.85
C GLY A 979 -49.01 -21.41 -11.19
N LYS A 980 -49.00 -21.48 -9.85
CA LYS A 980 -48.76 -22.72 -9.09
C LYS A 980 -50.05 -23.15 -8.38
N ASN A 981 -50.00 -23.33 -7.06
CA ASN A 981 -51.08 -23.93 -6.28
C ASN A 981 -52.07 -22.86 -5.79
N PHE A 982 -53.27 -23.29 -5.46
CA PHE A 982 -54.24 -22.51 -4.70
C PHE A 982 -54.53 -23.27 -3.41
N PHE A 983 -54.31 -22.65 -2.25
CA PHE A 983 -54.44 -23.31 -0.96
C PHE A 983 -55.38 -22.52 -0.03
N MET A 984 -56.41 -23.18 0.51
CA MET A 984 -57.26 -22.56 1.54
C MET A 984 -57.45 -23.48 2.74
N SER A 985 -57.13 -22.94 3.91
CA SER A 985 -57.29 -23.59 5.20
C SER A 985 -58.09 -22.73 6.19
N GLY A 986 -59.03 -23.37 6.90
CA GLY A 986 -59.72 -22.77 8.05
C GLY A 986 -60.76 -21.70 7.74
N VAL A 987 -61.26 -21.63 6.51
CA VAL A 987 -62.32 -20.69 6.08
C VAL A 987 -63.69 -21.20 6.52
N GLU A 988 -64.46 -20.37 7.21
CA GLU A 988 -65.79 -20.68 7.74
C GLU A 988 -66.93 -20.13 6.85
N LYS A 989 -66.69 -19.03 6.13
CA LYS A 989 -67.69 -18.37 5.28
C LYS A 989 -67.06 -17.70 4.05
N ILE A 990 -67.70 -17.86 2.89
CA ILE A 990 -67.40 -17.16 1.64
C ILE A 990 -68.65 -16.40 1.20
N TYR A 991 -68.49 -15.16 0.72
CA TYR A 991 -69.57 -14.38 0.12
C TYR A 991 -69.49 -14.39 -1.43
N PRO A 992 -70.62 -14.18 -2.16
CA PRO A 992 -70.64 -14.16 -3.62
C PRO A 992 -69.64 -13.15 -4.23
N GLY A 993 -69.00 -13.51 -5.34
CA GLY A 993 -67.97 -12.68 -6.01
C GLY A 993 -66.59 -13.34 -6.02
N PHE A 994 -66.31 -14.18 -5.02
CA PHE A 994 -65.06 -14.91 -4.90
C PHE A 994 -64.81 -15.83 -6.12
N LEU A 995 -63.62 -15.70 -6.73
CA LEU A 995 -63.13 -16.48 -7.88
C LEU A 995 -64.07 -16.52 -9.10
N GLN A 996 -64.89 -15.49 -9.34
CA GLN A 996 -65.80 -15.46 -10.50
C GLN A 996 -65.10 -15.46 -11.86
N ARG A 997 -63.82 -15.07 -11.92
CA ARG A 997 -63.08 -14.83 -13.18
C ARG A 997 -61.88 -15.76 -13.44
N VAL A 998 -61.52 -16.62 -12.50
CA VAL A 998 -60.27 -17.41 -12.59
C VAL A 998 -60.32 -18.39 -13.76
N ASP A 999 -59.54 -18.12 -14.80
CA ASP A 999 -59.46 -18.94 -16.01
C ASP A 999 -58.65 -20.21 -15.79
N SER A 1000 -57.55 -20.15 -15.02
CA SER A 1000 -56.74 -21.34 -14.74
C SER A 1000 -55.93 -21.29 -13.44
N ILE A 1001 -55.84 -22.45 -12.79
CA ILE A 1001 -54.88 -22.76 -11.71
C ILE A 1001 -53.88 -23.80 -12.26
N GLY A 1002 -52.59 -23.47 -12.27
CA GLY A 1002 -51.54 -24.29 -12.89
C GLY A 1002 -51.12 -25.54 -12.10
N GLY A 1003 -51.30 -25.53 -10.77
CA GLY A 1003 -50.94 -26.61 -9.86
C GLY A 1003 -52.13 -27.27 -9.18
N TYR A 1004 -51.97 -27.57 -7.90
CA TYR A 1004 -53.01 -28.16 -7.05
C TYR A 1004 -53.96 -27.09 -6.50
N PHE A 1005 -55.24 -27.42 -6.40
CA PHE A 1005 -56.25 -26.64 -5.69
C PHE A 1005 -56.68 -27.42 -4.44
N ASN A 1006 -56.28 -26.94 -3.26
CA ASN A 1006 -56.34 -27.69 -2.00
C ASN A 1006 -57.26 -27.02 -0.98
N PHE A 1007 -58.18 -27.77 -0.37
CA PHE A 1007 -59.09 -27.29 0.67
C PHE A 1007 -58.95 -28.09 1.98
N LEU A 1008 -58.40 -27.48 3.04
CA LEU A 1008 -58.24 -28.13 4.34
C LEU A 1008 -59.08 -27.47 5.45
N ASN A 1009 -59.76 -28.28 6.27
CA ASN A 1009 -60.46 -27.82 7.49
C ASN A 1009 -61.45 -26.63 7.29
N ASN A 1010 -62.07 -26.53 6.12
CA ASN A 1010 -63.04 -25.49 5.79
C ASN A 1010 -64.46 -25.89 6.21
N SER A 1011 -65.31 -24.91 6.57
CA SER A 1011 -66.65 -25.15 7.15
C SER A 1011 -67.83 -24.57 6.37
N PHE A 1012 -67.60 -23.97 5.19
CA PHE A 1012 -68.66 -23.39 4.36
C PHE A 1012 -69.40 -24.46 3.53
N PRO A 1013 -70.74 -24.34 3.35
CA PRO A 1013 -71.55 -25.39 2.72
C PRO A 1013 -71.73 -25.25 1.20
N ASP A 1014 -71.26 -24.16 0.58
CA ASP A 1014 -71.50 -23.83 -0.83
C ASP A 1014 -70.19 -23.84 -1.63
N LEU A 1015 -70.12 -24.70 -2.65
CA LEU A 1015 -68.98 -24.86 -3.58
C LEU A 1015 -69.29 -24.34 -5.00
N THR A 1016 -70.41 -23.64 -5.21
CA THR A 1016 -70.83 -23.17 -6.55
C THR A 1016 -69.80 -22.29 -7.24
N PHE A 1017 -68.95 -21.56 -6.50
CA PHE A 1017 -67.86 -20.77 -7.07
C PHE A 1017 -66.83 -21.60 -7.87
N LEU A 1018 -66.69 -22.90 -7.58
CA LEU A 1018 -65.82 -23.81 -8.36
C LEU A 1018 -66.25 -23.92 -9.82
N SER A 1019 -67.54 -23.72 -10.12
CA SER A 1019 -68.08 -23.82 -11.49
C SER A 1019 -67.60 -22.70 -12.43
N ASN A 1020 -67.02 -21.62 -11.88
CA ASN A 1020 -66.48 -20.51 -12.67
C ASN A 1020 -65.07 -20.80 -13.22
N ILE A 1021 -64.37 -21.79 -12.68
CA ILE A 1021 -62.95 -22.03 -12.96
C ILE A 1021 -62.79 -22.93 -14.18
N LYS A 1022 -62.30 -22.37 -15.29
CA LYS A 1022 -62.31 -23.05 -16.60
C LYS A 1022 -61.25 -24.15 -16.76
N ARG A 1023 -60.12 -24.08 -16.05
CA ARG A 1023 -59.04 -25.07 -16.08
C ARG A 1023 -58.46 -25.31 -14.69
N GLN A 1024 -58.46 -26.56 -14.25
CA GLN A 1024 -57.80 -27.04 -13.04
C GLN A 1024 -57.03 -28.31 -13.38
N ASN A 1025 -55.76 -28.41 -12.94
CA ASN A 1025 -54.97 -29.63 -13.17
C ASN A 1025 -55.30 -30.72 -12.14
N HIS A 1026 -55.34 -30.37 -10.85
CA HIS A 1026 -55.67 -31.29 -9.76
C HIS A 1026 -56.45 -30.58 -8.63
N LEU A 1027 -57.57 -31.16 -8.17
CA LEU A 1027 -58.36 -30.71 -7.02
C LEU A 1027 -58.23 -31.73 -5.89
N ILE A 1028 -57.96 -31.27 -4.66
CA ILE A 1028 -57.78 -32.09 -3.44
C ILE A 1028 -58.64 -31.55 -2.28
#